data_AF-A0AAN8RVM3-F1
#
_entry.id   AF-A0AAN8RVM3-F1
#
_cell.length_a   1.000
_cell.length_b   1.000
_cell.length_c   1.000
_cell.angle_alpha   90.00
_cell.angle_beta   90.00
_cell.angle_gamma   90.00
#
_symmetry.space_group_name_H-M   'P 1'
#
loop_
_entity.id
_entity.type
_entity.pdbx_description
1 polymer ?
#
loop_
_entity_poly.entity_id
_entity_poly.type
_entity_poly.pdbx_seq_one_letter_code
_entity_poly.pdbx_strand_id
1 'polypeptide(L)'
;MGKQRTIFNIRTVLPENEWQNTGVLLFISPKIRFKEEKIRLQLTSVISKYLKENDFVLAESEMICLNTEMKLAFSWMSLNFALGNGDLGKKKPVAAVSLLAFTSAIAFIPEDFSGVPTSERKNIFCLRGHHQFYWKSSPWGQEEIRKKILQPSTLGDSKNLETACVSPHTKFKWTYNSTDTYVIRGTPLTIENTKGLWPDPEVNYEKCCAEVNAVVSEIKKPPFVKVQELYALKFYNALAGKVQLKTFSDKGSVTLREVEERARKVCADENDSDPFICMDMVFMHLLFKEVYGLKDNSTIHFCHNVNGVQVHWALSMAQYTVRRKRNSFWDMRQILVVTLVAILLAQEQCAFLLSLYNSLFQKEMSKVTRILIQFKRRNAQAAVYKFNVGLRGIFDIQPPSVIENQPLALKKTNNTEEVVKFLDKVLNHLQEVVPKYLWPMTDIVITTSSKVQKCKGEKYFQLVKSRIKDYFRKNGFCLCDCHNMVVLPIKHKLAYSWISLNYALCELAGGTLTRDKSVAAAFLSSSAGGLAYVPEDFSEIKSQEKNVFNISLFGEIFGIYLESPPFGEKEITKLLLNSSKTIDGKNLETPFRIPSKKIKWTYNSTKYISRCSISKQNDSNGLPDKYKECSAAVRAVISSFPKPPSPIRQEFYALFAYDTVAAASNLKTCRNGGNATLTDVENKAKEICATENYDAFLCMDLVFMHHLFKDVYGLNDTTVIHFRSKVNGLKTNFELGAALTNLGLSLTARTNKKQLTIF
;
A
#
# COMPACT_ATOMS: atom_id res chain seq x y z
N MET A 1 -20.26 16.43 19.60
CA MET A 1 -21.24 17.24 18.86
C MET A 1 -21.55 16.68 17.45
N GLY A 2 -20.63 16.65 16.48
CA GLY A 2 -20.95 16.15 15.12
C GLY A 2 -21.44 14.69 15.03
N LYS A 3 -20.87 13.78 15.85
CA LYS A 3 -21.20 12.33 15.86
C LYS A 3 -22.65 12.02 16.28
N GLN A 4 -23.16 12.72 17.31
CA GLN A 4 -24.52 12.52 17.83
C GLN A 4 -25.60 12.94 16.83
N ARG A 5 -25.34 14.00 16.05
CA ARG A 5 -26.29 14.52 15.06
C ARG A 5 -26.50 13.57 13.87
N THR A 6 -25.48 12.80 13.48
CA THR A 6 -25.57 11.86 12.35
C THR A 6 -26.37 10.60 12.69
N ILE A 7 -26.12 9.95 13.83
CA ILE A 7 -26.91 8.76 14.24
C ILE A 7 -28.36 9.16 14.53
N PHE A 8 -28.58 10.30 15.18
CA PHE A 8 -29.93 10.82 15.42
C PHE A 8 -30.73 10.93 14.11
N ASN A 9 -30.13 11.49 13.06
CA ASN A 9 -30.78 11.60 11.74
C ASN A 9 -31.00 10.25 11.04
N ILE A 10 -30.21 9.21 11.34
CA ILE A 10 -30.42 7.87 10.76
C ILE A 10 -31.60 7.18 11.46
N ARG A 11 -31.70 7.32 12.78
CA ARG A 11 -32.80 6.77 13.59
C ARG A 11 -34.16 7.37 13.24
N THR A 12 -34.20 8.60 12.71
CA THR A 12 -35.46 9.21 12.24
C THR A 12 -35.93 8.71 10.88
N VAL A 13 -35.08 7.99 10.13
CA VAL A 13 -35.38 7.51 8.76
C VAL A 13 -35.49 5.98 8.71
N LEU A 14 -34.86 5.26 9.63
CA LEU A 14 -34.87 3.80 9.69
C LEU A 14 -35.71 3.28 10.86
N PRO A 15 -36.62 2.31 10.64
CA PRO A 15 -37.28 1.58 11.71
C PRO A 15 -36.28 0.92 12.68
N GLU A 16 -36.61 0.88 13.96
CA GLU A 16 -35.71 0.39 15.02
C GLU A 16 -35.28 -1.08 14.82
N ASN A 17 -36.19 -1.92 14.32
CA ASN A 17 -35.92 -3.32 13.99
C ASN A 17 -34.93 -3.51 12.82
N GLU A 18 -34.62 -2.47 12.06
CA GLU A 18 -33.68 -2.50 10.94
C GLU A 18 -32.27 -2.01 11.31
N TRP A 19 -32.09 -1.43 12.51
CA TRP A 19 -30.80 -0.81 12.88
C TRP A 19 -29.67 -1.84 12.87
N GLN A 20 -29.87 -3.00 13.49
CA GLN A 20 -28.84 -4.06 13.60
C GLN A 20 -28.54 -4.74 12.25
N ASN A 21 -29.48 -4.67 11.30
CA ASN A 21 -29.32 -5.18 9.94
C ASN A 21 -28.74 -4.14 8.98
N THR A 22 -28.66 -2.88 9.41
CA THR A 22 -28.15 -1.77 8.59
C THR A 22 -26.64 -1.69 8.67
N GLY A 23 -25.98 -2.09 7.58
CA GLY A 23 -24.54 -1.93 7.42
C GLY A 23 -24.14 -0.48 7.16
N VAL A 24 -23.29 0.08 8.00
CA VAL A 24 -22.71 1.42 7.83
C VAL A 24 -21.35 1.34 7.14
N LEU A 25 -21.17 2.10 6.07
CA LEU A 25 -19.88 2.23 5.36
C LEU A 25 -19.16 3.50 5.80
N LEU A 26 -17.89 3.36 6.22
CA LEU A 26 -17.06 4.50 6.60
C LEU A 26 -16.11 4.88 5.49
N PHE A 27 -16.10 6.17 5.15
CA PHE A 27 -15.22 6.71 4.12
C PHE A 27 -14.28 7.76 4.70
N ILE A 28 -13.06 7.79 4.16
CA ILE A 28 -12.09 8.82 4.50
C ILE A 28 -11.59 9.57 3.27
N SER A 29 -11.38 10.87 3.44
CA SER A 29 -10.79 11.72 2.41
C SER A 29 -9.29 11.41 2.25
N PRO A 30 -8.77 11.31 1.01
CA PRO A 30 -7.33 11.13 0.76
C PRO A 30 -6.45 12.25 1.33
N LYS A 31 -7.03 13.43 1.60
CA LYS A 31 -6.31 14.55 2.25
C LYS A 31 -5.99 14.26 3.73
N ILE A 32 -6.72 13.35 4.36
CA ILE A 32 -6.38 12.84 5.69
C ILE A 32 -5.26 11.82 5.49
N ARG A 33 -4.04 12.33 5.30
CA ARG A 33 -2.83 11.50 5.31
C ARG A 33 -2.62 11.03 6.74
N PHE A 34 -3.01 9.80 7.04
CA PHE A 34 -2.44 9.15 8.20
C PHE A 34 -0.95 8.95 7.93
N LYS A 35 -0.10 9.67 8.66
CA LYS A 35 1.34 9.42 8.65
C LYS A 35 1.67 8.01 9.16
N GLU A 36 0.72 7.39 9.88
CA GLU A 36 0.82 6.07 10.50
C GLU A 36 -0.49 5.30 10.36
N GLU A 37 -0.45 4.08 9.82
CA GLU A 37 -1.61 3.17 9.68
C GLU A 37 -2.34 2.93 11.02
N LYS A 38 -1.60 3.05 12.13
CA LYS A 38 -2.11 2.97 13.50
C LYS A 38 -3.29 3.91 13.78
N ILE A 39 -3.25 5.14 13.26
CA ILE A 39 -4.30 6.14 13.49
C ILE A 39 -5.58 5.76 12.74
N ARG A 40 -5.46 5.17 11.54
CA ARG A 40 -6.59 4.68 10.75
C ARG A 40 -7.30 3.53 11.45
N LEU A 41 -6.54 2.57 11.98
CA LEU A 41 -7.07 1.43 12.72
C LEU A 41 -7.72 1.86 14.04
N GLN A 42 -7.10 2.77 14.79
CA GLN A 42 -7.69 3.35 16.00
C GLN A 42 -8.99 4.08 15.71
N LEU A 43 -9.04 4.89 14.65
CA LEU A 43 -10.25 5.61 14.27
C LEU A 43 -11.37 4.65 13.83
N THR A 44 -11.03 3.61 13.07
CA THR A 44 -11.98 2.57 12.66
C THR A 44 -12.52 1.81 13.88
N SER A 45 -11.67 1.45 14.84
CA SER A 45 -12.06 0.78 16.08
C SER A 45 -12.99 1.64 16.94
N VAL A 46 -12.66 2.92 17.14
CA VAL A 46 -13.49 3.87 17.90
C VAL A 46 -14.86 4.03 17.25
N ILE A 47 -14.92 4.14 15.93
CA ILE A 47 -16.21 4.30 15.23
C ILE A 47 -16.99 2.98 15.21
N SER A 48 -16.33 1.83 15.05
CA SER A 48 -16.95 0.52 15.14
C SER A 48 -17.59 0.30 16.51
N LYS A 49 -16.89 0.65 17.59
CA LYS A 49 -17.44 0.61 18.95
C LYS A 49 -18.67 1.52 19.09
N TYR A 50 -18.55 2.78 18.62
CA TYR A 50 -19.65 3.74 18.69
C TYR A 50 -20.89 3.28 17.89
N LEU A 51 -20.71 2.68 16.71
CA LEU A 51 -21.81 2.14 15.92
C LEU A 51 -22.50 0.97 16.66
N LYS A 52 -21.72 0.05 17.23
CA LYS A 52 -22.25 -1.06 18.04
C LYS A 52 -23.04 -0.59 19.26
N GLU A 53 -22.54 0.42 19.97
CA GLU A 53 -23.24 1.05 21.11
C GLU A 53 -24.57 1.73 20.71
N ASN A 54 -24.81 1.91 19.41
CA ASN A 54 -26.01 2.54 18.87
C ASN A 54 -26.82 1.61 17.94
N ASP A 55 -26.62 0.29 18.05
CA ASP A 55 -27.32 -0.76 17.30
C ASP A 55 -27.05 -0.78 15.78
N PHE A 56 -25.94 -0.21 15.33
CA PHE A 56 -25.50 -0.31 13.93
C PHE A 56 -24.25 -1.18 13.79
N VAL A 57 -24.09 -1.79 12.62
CA VAL A 57 -22.93 -2.64 12.32
C VAL A 57 -22.09 -2.01 11.21
N LEU A 58 -20.77 -2.06 11.37
CA LEU A 58 -19.84 -1.64 10.33
C LEU A 58 -19.86 -2.67 9.17
N ALA A 59 -20.20 -2.22 7.96
CA ALA A 59 -20.38 -3.11 6.81
C ALA A 59 -19.08 -3.70 6.23
N GLU A 60 -17.95 -3.02 6.47
CA GLU A 60 -16.61 -3.38 6.00
C GLU A 60 -15.62 -3.20 7.15
N SER A 61 -14.64 -4.10 7.33
CA SER A 61 -13.71 -4.06 8.47
C SER A 61 -12.76 -2.85 8.46
N GLU A 62 -12.69 -2.11 7.36
CA GLU A 62 -11.84 -0.92 7.21
C GLU A 62 -12.58 0.28 6.61
N MET A 63 -12.09 1.48 6.93
CA MET A 63 -12.48 2.70 6.23
C MET A 63 -12.04 2.68 4.77
N ILE A 64 -12.95 3.00 3.86
CA ILE A 64 -12.68 3.08 2.42
C ILE A 64 -12.11 4.46 2.09
N CYS A 65 -10.91 4.51 1.52
CA CYS A 65 -10.33 5.76 0.99
C CYS A 65 -10.90 6.05 -0.39
N LEU A 66 -11.71 7.10 -0.51
CA LEU A 66 -12.39 7.44 -1.76
C LEU A 66 -11.69 8.62 -2.45
N ASN A 67 -10.97 8.35 -3.53
CA ASN A 67 -10.32 9.38 -4.33
C ASN A 67 -11.33 10.17 -5.19
N THR A 68 -10.88 11.28 -5.79
CA THR A 68 -11.77 12.13 -6.62
C THR A 68 -12.34 11.37 -7.82
N GLU A 69 -11.55 10.53 -8.48
CA GLU A 69 -11.99 9.74 -9.64
C GLU A 69 -13.17 8.84 -9.29
N MET A 70 -13.05 8.08 -8.20
CA MET A 70 -14.10 7.22 -7.69
C MET A 70 -15.34 8.04 -7.31
N LYS A 71 -15.17 9.19 -6.63
CA LYS A 71 -16.29 10.08 -6.30
C LYS A 71 -17.06 10.53 -7.54
N LEU A 72 -16.38 10.93 -8.61
CA LEU A 72 -17.07 11.28 -9.85
C LEU A 72 -17.77 10.06 -10.43
N ALA A 73 -17.09 8.93 -10.54
CA ALA A 73 -17.65 7.72 -11.12
C ALA A 73 -18.94 7.28 -10.47
N PHE A 74 -18.96 7.22 -9.15
CA PHE A 74 -20.16 6.86 -8.40
C PHE A 74 -21.24 7.96 -8.48
N SER A 75 -20.85 9.22 -8.65
CA SER A 75 -21.82 10.30 -8.92
C SER A 75 -22.42 10.14 -10.33
N TRP A 76 -21.62 9.79 -11.34
CA TRP A 76 -22.06 9.50 -12.71
C TRP A 76 -22.97 8.28 -12.78
N MET A 77 -22.66 7.22 -12.02
CA MET A 77 -23.57 6.08 -11.86
C MET A 77 -24.90 6.50 -11.23
N SER A 78 -24.86 7.33 -10.18
CA SER A 78 -26.06 7.77 -9.47
C SER A 78 -26.92 8.66 -10.36
N LEU A 79 -26.29 9.48 -11.20
CA LEU A 79 -26.95 10.26 -12.22
C LEU A 79 -27.68 9.37 -13.23
N ASN A 80 -26.97 8.40 -13.82
CA ASN A 80 -27.59 7.48 -14.78
C ASN A 80 -28.70 6.65 -14.13
N PHE A 81 -28.53 6.23 -12.87
CA PHE A 81 -29.60 5.60 -12.10
C PHE A 81 -30.82 6.52 -11.96
N ALA A 82 -30.63 7.77 -11.53
CA ALA A 82 -31.71 8.76 -11.35
C ALA A 82 -32.44 9.09 -12.66
N LEU A 83 -31.74 9.09 -13.79
CA LEU A 83 -32.32 9.29 -15.13
C LEU A 83 -33.09 8.06 -15.65
N GLY A 84 -33.08 6.94 -14.92
CA GLY A 84 -33.64 5.67 -15.40
C GLY A 84 -32.74 4.93 -16.41
N ASN A 85 -31.51 5.39 -16.58
CA ASN A 85 -30.45 4.75 -17.38
C ASN A 85 -29.66 3.71 -16.56
N GLY A 86 -30.07 3.39 -15.33
CA GLY A 86 -29.31 2.54 -14.39
C GLY A 86 -29.07 1.09 -14.86
N ASP A 87 -29.88 0.60 -15.81
CA ASP A 87 -29.69 -0.69 -16.47
C ASP A 87 -28.65 -0.63 -17.62
N LEU A 88 -28.17 0.56 -18.00
CA LEU A 88 -27.20 0.88 -19.07
C LEU A 88 -27.44 0.23 -20.45
N GLY A 89 -28.54 -0.50 -20.66
CA GLY A 89 -28.87 -1.19 -21.91
C GLY A 89 -30.14 -0.72 -22.63
N LYS A 90 -30.99 0.12 -22.02
CA LYS A 90 -32.26 0.60 -22.64
C LYS A 90 -32.23 2.04 -23.16
N LYS A 91 -31.40 2.90 -22.59
CA LYS A 91 -31.24 4.31 -22.94
C LYS A 91 -29.76 4.65 -22.99
N LYS A 92 -29.36 5.54 -23.90
CA LYS A 92 -27.97 5.98 -24.02
C LYS A 92 -27.56 6.73 -22.73
N PRO A 93 -26.52 6.27 -22.02
CA PRO A 93 -26.05 6.94 -20.82
C PRO A 93 -25.42 8.30 -21.15
N VAL A 94 -25.54 9.22 -20.20
CA VAL A 94 -25.13 10.63 -20.38
C VAL A 94 -23.68 10.86 -19.97
N ALA A 95 -23.08 11.98 -20.38
CA ALA A 95 -21.78 12.41 -19.87
C ALA A 95 -21.93 13.24 -18.59
N ALA A 96 -20.99 13.11 -17.66
CA ALA A 96 -20.92 13.97 -16.49
C ALA A 96 -19.52 14.53 -16.26
N VAL A 97 -19.46 15.78 -15.81
CA VAL A 97 -18.23 16.46 -15.41
C VAL A 97 -18.36 16.99 -13.99
N SER A 98 -17.27 16.95 -13.23
CA SER A 98 -17.19 17.57 -11.90
C SER A 98 -15.86 18.31 -11.75
N LEU A 99 -15.93 19.53 -11.22
CA LEU A 99 -14.77 20.30 -10.78
C LEU A 99 -14.73 20.36 -9.25
N LEU A 100 -13.52 20.22 -8.70
CA LEU A 100 -13.17 20.48 -7.31
C LEU A 100 -12.02 21.49 -7.27
N ALA A 101 -11.64 21.96 -6.08
CA ALA A 101 -10.57 22.93 -5.90
C ALA A 101 -9.25 22.56 -6.61
N PHE A 102 -8.83 21.29 -6.59
CA PHE A 102 -7.51 20.86 -7.12
C PHE A 102 -7.58 19.79 -8.20
N THR A 103 -8.78 19.36 -8.60
CA THR A 103 -8.95 18.29 -9.59
C THR A 103 -10.24 18.49 -10.36
N SER A 104 -10.22 18.27 -11.67
CA SER A 104 -11.40 18.06 -12.51
C SER A 104 -11.50 16.60 -12.90
N ALA A 105 -12.69 16.15 -13.27
CA ALA A 105 -12.85 14.84 -13.87
C ALA A 105 -14.09 14.80 -14.78
N ILE A 106 -14.05 13.91 -15.78
CA ILE A 106 -15.14 13.62 -16.72
C ILE A 106 -15.40 12.11 -16.76
N ALA A 107 -16.66 11.71 -16.91
CA ALA A 107 -17.09 10.33 -17.08
C ALA A 107 -18.22 10.21 -18.12
N PHE A 108 -18.11 9.26 -19.06
CA PHE A 108 -19.11 8.99 -20.09
C PHE A 108 -18.89 7.61 -20.73
N ILE A 109 -19.82 7.13 -21.55
CA ILE A 109 -19.58 5.95 -22.42
C ILE A 109 -19.27 6.46 -23.83
N PRO A 110 -18.04 6.26 -24.35
CA PRO A 110 -17.71 6.55 -25.73
C PRO A 110 -18.59 5.77 -26.71
N GLU A 111 -18.88 6.36 -27.87
CA GLU A 111 -19.55 5.63 -28.97
C GLU A 111 -18.70 4.46 -29.46
N ASP A 112 -17.37 4.64 -29.45
CA ASP A 112 -16.38 3.64 -29.82
C ASP A 112 -15.17 3.73 -28.87
N PHE A 113 -14.66 2.56 -28.49
CA PHE A 113 -13.47 2.42 -27.65
C PHE A 113 -12.18 2.24 -28.44
N SER A 114 -12.22 2.09 -29.77
CA SER A 114 -11.06 1.73 -30.63
C SER A 114 -9.80 2.59 -30.38
N GLY A 115 -9.94 3.89 -30.09
CA GLY A 115 -8.81 4.77 -29.74
C GLY A 115 -8.70 5.17 -28.26
N VAL A 116 -9.49 4.57 -27.36
CA VAL A 116 -9.36 4.77 -25.92
C VAL A 116 -8.30 3.82 -25.37
N PRO A 117 -7.22 4.29 -24.69
CA PRO A 117 -6.24 3.41 -24.09
C PRO A 117 -6.87 2.43 -23.10
N THR A 118 -6.48 1.16 -23.11
CA THR A 118 -7.04 0.13 -22.21
C THR A 118 -6.93 0.49 -20.72
N SER A 119 -5.93 1.28 -20.35
CA SER A 119 -5.76 1.83 -18.99
C SER A 119 -6.84 2.84 -18.60
N GLU A 120 -7.44 3.54 -19.57
CA GLU A 120 -8.51 4.53 -19.41
C GLU A 120 -9.91 3.92 -19.59
N ARG A 121 -10.02 2.69 -20.12
CA ARG A 121 -11.26 1.91 -20.16
C ARG A 121 -11.53 1.32 -18.79
N LYS A 122 -12.68 1.64 -18.20
CA LYS A 122 -13.09 1.15 -16.88
C LYS A 122 -14.31 0.24 -17.05
N ASN A 123 -14.29 -0.89 -16.35
CA ASN A 123 -15.45 -1.76 -16.24
C ASN A 123 -16.17 -1.42 -14.94
N ILE A 124 -17.44 -1.02 -15.04
CA ILE A 124 -18.34 -0.96 -13.90
C ILE A 124 -19.37 -2.07 -14.05
N PHE A 125 -19.66 -2.71 -12.93
CA PHE A 125 -20.73 -3.70 -12.85
C PHE A 125 -22.00 -2.99 -12.38
N CYS A 126 -22.99 -2.93 -13.27
CA CYS A 126 -24.32 -2.39 -12.98
C CYS A 126 -25.30 -3.53 -12.66
N LEU A 127 -26.54 -3.19 -12.30
CA LEU A 127 -27.55 -4.16 -11.87
C LEU A 127 -27.78 -5.29 -12.90
N ARG A 128 -27.57 -5.04 -14.21
CA ARG A 128 -27.76 -6.01 -15.30
C ARG A 128 -26.51 -6.41 -16.10
N GLY A 129 -25.31 -6.14 -15.60
CA GLY A 129 -24.08 -6.69 -16.19
C GLY A 129 -22.93 -5.69 -16.37
N HIS A 130 -21.96 -6.11 -17.17
CA HIS A 130 -20.71 -5.40 -17.42
C HIS A 130 -20.86 -4.30 -18.46
N HIS A 131 -20.49 -3.08 -18.07
CA HIS A 131 -20.41 -1.97 -19.00
C HIS A 131 -19.01 -1.36 -18.94
N GLN A 132 -18.43 -1.19 -20.13
CA GLN A 132 -17.24 -0.39 -20.31
C GLN A 132 -17.63 1.08 -20.40
N PHE A 133 -16.87 1.94 -19.74
CA PHE A 133 -17.05 3.37 -19.79
C PHE A 133 -15.69 4.06 -19.64
N TYR A 134 -15.66 5.34 -19.98
CA TYR A 134 -14.51 6.21 -19.86
C TYR A 134 -14.65 7.06 -18.61
N TRP A 135 -13.59 7.13 -17.80
CA TRP A 135 -13.40 8.23 -16.87
C TRP A 135 -11.97 8.73 -16.97
N LYS A 136 -11.77 9.99 -16.64
CA LYS A 136 -10.42 10.53 -16.42
C LYS A 136 -10.47 11.70 -15.45
N SER A 137 -9.55 11.72 -14.49
CA SER A 137 -9.26 12.94 -13.73
C SER A 137 -8.12 13.73 -14.36
N SER A 138 -8.13 15.02 -14.08
CA SER A 138 -7.09 15.96 -14.47
C SER A 138 -6.70 16.80 -13.26
N PRO A 139 -5.42 17.19 -13.11
CA PRO A 139 -4.96 18.04 -12.01
C PRO A 139 -5.48 19.49 -12.13
N TRP A 140 -6.27 19.81 -13.14
CA TRP A 140 -6.87 21.13 -13.38
C TRP A 140 -8.12 21.32 -12.53
N GLY A 141 -7.95 21.57 -11.23
CA GLY A 141 -9.01 22.05 -10.35
C GLY A 141 -9.21 23.55 -10.40
N GLN A 142 -10.30 24.03 -9.81
CA GLN A 142 -10.64 25.46 -9.81
C GLN A 142 -9.48 26.36 -9.32
N GLU A 143 -8.90 26.05 -8.15
CA GLU A 143 -7.81 26.83 -7.57
C GLU A 143 -6.49 26.67 -8.35
N GLU A 144 -6.25 25.48 -8.92
CA GLU A 144 -5.08 25.22 -9.78
C GLU A 144 -5.15 26.01 -11.08
N ILE A 145 -6.34 26.11 -11.68
CA ILE A 145 -6.59 26.86 -12.91
C ILE A 145 -6.45 28.36 -12.64
N ARG A 146 -7.08 28.87 -11.57
CA ARG A 146 -6.89 30.26 -11.14
C ARG A 146 -5.41 30.57 -10.95
N LYS A 147 -4.67 29.71 -10.24
CA LYS A 147 -3.21 29.87 -10.05
C LYS A 147 -2.47 29.96 -11.37
N LYS A 148 -2.77 29.07 -12.31
CA LYS A 148 -2.10 28.99 -13.61
C LYS A 148 -2.41 30.20 -14.49
N ILE A 149 -3.66 30.70 -14.48
CA ILE A 149 -4.05 31.92 -15.19
C ILE A 149 -3.32 33.14 -14.61
N LEU A 150 -3.27 33.24 -13.27
CA LEU A 150 -2.68 34.39 -12.57
C LEU A 150 -1.14 34.37 -12.54
N GLN A 151 -0.51 33.19 -12.60
CA GLN A 151 0.94 33.01 -12.65
C GLN A 151 1.34 32.15 -13.86
N PRO A 152 1.26 32.68 -15.09
CA PRO A 152 1.89 32.07 -16.24
C PRO A 152 3.38 31.86 -15.98
N SER A 153 3.96 30.80 -16.56
CA SER A 153 5.37 30.37 -16.38
C SER A 153 6.43 31.46 -16.62
N THR A 154 6.04 32.60 -17.19
CA THR A 154 6.86 33.77 -17.55
C THR A 154 6.99 34.83 -16.45
N LEU A 155 6.16 34.79 -15.39
CA LEU A 155 6.04 35.89 -14.41
C LEU A 155 6.86 35.74 -13.10
N GLY A 156 7.62 34.65 -12.93
CA GLY A 156 8.49 34.44 -11.75
C GLY A 156 7.74 34.38 -10.40
N ASP A 157 8.47 34.54 -9.29
CA ASP A 157 7.95 34.41 -7.90
C ASP A 157 7.16 35.65 -7.38
N SER A 158 6.56 36.45 -8.27
CA SER A 158 5.79 37.63 -7.84
C SER A 158 4.57 37.25 -7.00
N LYS A 159 4.35 37.96 -5.89
CA LYS A 159 3.13 37.86 -5.06
C LYS A 159 2.04 38.87 -5.43
N ASN A 160 2.38 39.86 -6.27
CA ASN A 160 1.42 40.82 -6.82
C ASN A 160 1.14 40.40 -8.26
N LEU A 161 -0.10 40.02 -8.54
CA LEU A 161 -0.51 39.44 -9.81
C LEU A 161 -1.59 40.30 -10.46
N GLU A 162 -1.50 40.43 -11.77
CA GLU A 162 -2.47 41.16 -12.58
C GLU A 162 -3.14 40.20 -13.55
N THR A 163 -4.42 40.43 -13.85
CA THR A 163 -5.19 39.62 -14.81
C THR A 163 -6.26 40.47 -15.47
N ALA A 164 -6.50 40.21 -16.75
CA ALA A 164 -7.60 40.80 -17.50
C ALA A 164 -8.97 40.20 -17.15
N CYS A 165 -9.03 39.19 -16.27
CA CYS A 165 -10.27 38.56 -15.82
C CYS A 165 -10.88 39.15 -14.53
N VAL A 166 -10.24 40.17 -13.96
CA VAL A 166 -10.67 40.90 -12.77
C VAL A 166 -10.87 42.37 -13.15
N SER A 167 -11.86 43.04 -12.55
CA SER A 167 -12.12 44.46 -12.84
C SER A 167 -10.89 45.32 -12.54
N PRO A 168 -10.54 46.29 -13.40
CA PRO A 168 -9.37 47.17 -13.21
C PRO A 168 -9.33 47.92 -11.86
N HIS A 169 -10.50 48.11 -11.23
CA HIS A 169 -10.64 48.81 -9.95
C HIS A 169 -10.59 47.88 -8.73
N THR A 170 -10.77 46.57 -8.94
CA THR A 170 -10.80 45.60 -7.85
C THR A 170 -9.37 45.15 -7.51
N LYS A 171 -9.05 45.22 -6.21
CA LYS A 171 -7.81 44.68 -5.64
C LYS A 171 -8.14 43.88 -4.39
N PHE A 172 -7.70 42.63 -4.33
CA PHE A 172 -8.03 41.74 -3.22
C PHE A 172 -6.90 40.75 -2.91
N LYS A 173 -6.98 40.10 -1.75
CA LYS A 173 -6.06 39.04 -1.36
C LYS A 173 -6.69 37.68 -1.64
N TRP A 174 -5.92 36.78 -2.24
CA TRP A 174 -6.31 35.40 -2.45
C TRP A 174 -5.25 34.46 -1.87
N THR A 175 -5.68 33.47 -1.09
CA THR A 175 -4.79 32.50 -0.46
C THR A 175 -4.92 31.15 -1.17
N TYR A 176 -3.86 30.76 -1.87
CA TYR A 176 -3.75 29.47 -2.52
C TYR A 176 -3.33 28.38 -1.52
N ASN A 177 -4.02 27.23 -1.56
CA ASN A 177 -3.70 26.03 -0.76
C ASN A 177 -3.52 26.28 0.75
N SER A 178 -4.16 27.32 1.29
CA SER A 178 -4.07 27.74 2.70
C SER A 178 -2.67 28.19 3.16
N THR A 179 -1.74 28.45 2.24
CA THR A 179 -0.34 28.81 2.56
C THR A 179 0.10 30.10 1.89
N ASP A 180 -0.09 30.21 0.58
CA ASP A 180 0.50 31.28 -0.22
C ASP A 180 -0.53 32.37 -0.48
N THR A 181 -0.29 33.56 0.07
CA THR A 181 -1.19 34.71 -0.13
C THR A 181 -0.66 35.62 -1.22
N TYR A 182 -1.51 35.86 -2.20
CA TYR A 182 -1.29 36.72 -3.35
C TYR A 182 -2.16 37.96 -3.25
N VAL A 183 -1.69 39.06 -3.82
CA VAL A 183 -2.48 40.27 -4.04
C VAL A 183 -2.82 40.31 -5.51
N ILE A 184 -4.11 40.20 -5.83
CA ILE A 184 -4.62 40.18 -7.20
C ILE A 184 -5.19 41.56 -7.54
N ARG A 185 -4.92 42.03 -8.75
CA ARG A 185 -5.45 43.28 -9.29
C ARG A 185 -5.94 43.06 -10.73
N GLY A 186 -7.00 43.75 -11.15
CA GLY A 186 -7.36 43.83 -12.56
C GLY A 186 -6.35 44.63 -13.38
N THR A 187 -6.10 44.21 -14.61
CA THR A 187 -5.20 44.92 -15.53
C THR A 187 -5.79 46.30 -15.90
N PRO A 188 -5.05 47.42 -15.72
CA PRO A 188 -5.52 48.74 -16.11
C PRO A 188 -5.84 48.81 -17.61
N LEU A 189 -6.96 49.46 -17.97
CA LEU A 189 -7.27 49.74 -19.38
C LEU A 189 -6.25 50.75 -19.95
N THR A 190 -5.59 50.40 -21.04
CA THR A 190 -4.76 51.33 -21.81
C THR A 190 -5.67 52.37 -22.46
N ILE A 191 -5.44 53.65 -22.14
CA ILE A 191 -6.18 54.80 -22.67
C ILE A 191 -5.76 54.99 -24.14
N GLU A 192 -6.31 54.18 -25.04
CA GLU A 192 -6.30 54.48 -26.47
C GLU A 192 -7.76 54.48 -26.93
N ASN A 193 -8.31 55.69 -27.08
CA ASN A 193 -9.62 56.03 -27.65
C ASN A 193 -10.87 56.07 -26.74
N THR A 194 -10.78 56.67 -25.56
CA THR A 194 -11.96 57.35 -24.97
C THR A 194 -11.67 58.83 -24.73
N LYS A 195 -12.17 59.67 -25.66
CA LYS A 195 -12.41 61.08 -25.37
C LYS A 195 -13.48 61.16 -24.27
N GLY A 196 -13.06 61.37 -23.02
CA GLY A 196 -13.88 62.05 -22.02
C GLY A 196 -15.02 61.29 -21.33
N LEU A 197 -15.10 59.96 -21.39
CA LEU A 197 -15.90 59.16 -20.45
C LEU A 197 -14.95 58.33 -19.58
N TRP A 198 -15.18 58.34 -18.27
CA TRP A 198 -14.51 57.45 -17.32
C TRP A 198 -14.56 56.02 -17.88
N PRO A 199 -13.42 55.31 -18.02
CA PRO A 199 -13.45 53.96 -18.56
C PRO A 199 -14.29 53.08 -17.64
N ASP A 200 -15.33 52.47 -18.20
CA ASP A 200 -16.26 51.61 -17.44
C ASP A 200 -15.50 50.52 -16.68
N PRO A 201 -15.97 50.12 -15.49
CA PRO A 201 -15.31 49.13 -14.64
C PRO A 201 -15.34 47.69 -15.15
N GLU A 202 -15.74 47.49 -16.40
CA GLU A 202 -16.02 46.21 -17.03
C GLU A 202 -14.75 45.38 -17.25
N VAL A 203 -14.85 44.08 -16.99
CA VAL A 203 -13.82 43.12 -17.37
C VAL A 203 -13.90 42.90 -18.88
N ASN A 204 -12.80 43.14 -19.60
CA ASN A 204 -12.76 42.88 -21.04
C ASN A 204 -12.81 41.36 -21.31
N TYR A 205 -14.00 40.87 -21.67
CA TYR A 205 -14.29 39.45 -21.90
C TYR A 205 -13.30 38.81 -22.89
N GLU A 206 -12.94 39.48 -23.98
CA GLU A 206 -12.05 38.93 -25.00
C GLU A 206 -10.61 38.78 -24.49
N LYS A 207 -10.13 39.75 -23.70
CA LYS A 207 -8.81 39.64 -23.06
C LYS A 207 -8.79 38.53 -21.99
N CYS A 208 -9.86 38.42 -21.19
CA CYS A 208 -9.99 37.32 -20.22
C CYS A 208 -10.05 35.96 -20.94
N CYS A 209 -10.79 35.85 -22.03
CA CYS A 209 -10.81 34.66 -22.88
C CYS A 209 -9.41 34.28 -23.36
N ALA A 210 -8.59 35.24 -23.78
CA ALA A 210 -7.23 34.97 -24.22
C ALA A 210 -6.35 34.37 -23.10
N GLU A 211 -6.39 34.96 -21.89
CA GLU A 211 -5.64 34.45 -20.72
C GLU A 211 -6.10 33.05 -20.31
N VAL A 212 -7.42 32.84 -20.24
CA VAL A 212 -7.99 31.55 -19.86
C VAL A 212 -7.72 30.49 -20.93
N ASN A 213 -7.84 30.84 -22.22
CA ASN A 213 -7.61 29.91 -23.33
C ASN A 213 -6.15 29.44 -23.38
N ALA A 214 -5.19 30.29 -23.02
CA ALA A 214 -3.79 29.88 -22.90
C ALA A 214 -3.63 28.68 -21.96
N VAL A 215 -4.35 28.66 -20.83
CA VAL A 215 -4.37 27.55 -19.88
C VAL A 215 -5.23 26.37 -20.36
N VAL A 216 -6.43 26.65 -20.90
CA VAL A 216 -7.35 25.60 -21.38
C VAL A 216 -6.73 24.77 -22.50
N SER A 217 -5.91 25.38 -23.37
CA SER A 217 -5.22 24.70 -24.47
C SER A 217 -4.22 23.63 -24.00
N GLU A 218 -3.72 23.72 -22.76
CA GLU A 218 -2.84 22.70 -22.16
C GLU A 218 -3.61 21.46 -21.66
N ILE A 219 -4.94 21.54 -21.54
CA ILE A 219 -5.77 20.46 -21.03
C ILE A 219 -5.98 19.43 -22.13
N LYS A 220 -5.45 18.21 -21.91
CA LYS A 220 -5.60 17.10 -22.86
C LYS A 220 -7.08 16.79 -23.12
N LYS A 221 -7.51 16.93 -24.38
CA LYS A 221 -8.86 16.58 -24.84
C LYS A 221 -9.13 15.08 -24.65
N PRO A 222 -10.31 14.66 -24.15
CA PRO A 222 -10.64 13.25 -24.04
C PRO A 222 -10.89 12.64 -25.43
N PRO A 223 -10.58 11.35 -25.64
CA PRO A 223 -10.82 10.68 -26.91
C PRO A 223 -12.33 10.53 -27.18
N PHE A 224 -12.78 10.88 -28.39
CA PHE A 224 -14.15 10.65 -28.90
C PHE A 224 -15.29 11.28 -28.09
N VAL A 225 -15.13 12.52 -27.63
CA VAL A 225 -16.22 13.28 -26.97
C VAL A 225 -17.13 13.88 -28.05
N LYS A 226 -18.08 13.09 -28.57
CA LYS A 226 -19.27 13.64 -29.23
C LYS A 226 -20.43 13.62 -28.24
N VAL A 227 -20.30 14.42 -27.19
CA VAL A 227 -21.33 14.53 -26.16
C VAL A 227 -22.34 15.58 -26.61
N GLN A 228 -23.58 15.17 -26.87
CA GLN A 228 -24.68 16.10 -27.16
C GLN A 228 -25.31 16.67 -25.88
N GLU A 229 -25.23 15.92 -24.78
CA GLU A 229 -25.78 16.29 -23.47
C GLU A 229 -24.74 16.08 -22.34
N LEU A 230 -24.40 17.16 -21.62
CA LEU A 230 -23.43 17.15 -20.54
C LEU A 230 -24.08 17.50 -19.20
N TYR A 231 -23.83 16.69 -18.17
CA TYR A 231 -24.28 16.96 -16.81
C TYR A 231 -23.14 17.53 -15.97
N ALA A 232 -23.26 18.80 -15.58
CA ALA A 232 -22.24 19.53 -14.85
C ALA A 232 -22.56 19.55 -13.34
N LEU A 233 -21.70 18.88 -12.56
CA LEU A 233 -21.94 18.62 -11.13
C LEU A 233 -21.09 19.53 -10.22
N LYS A 234 -21.47 19.58 -8.95
CA LYS A 234 -20.74 20.26 -7.85
C LYS A 234 -20.43 21.73 -8.14
N PHE A 235 -19.16 22.11 -8.30
CA PHE A 235 -18.74 23.49 -8.49
C PHE A 235 -19.48 24.14 -9.67
N TYR A 236 -19.58 23.46 -10.81
CA TYR A 236 -20.30 23.98 -11.98
C TYR A 236 -21.77 24.28 -11.66
N ASN A 237 -22.43 23.37 -10.94
CA ASN A 237 -23.81 23.55 -10.51
C ASN A 237 -23.97 24.73 -9.52
N ALA A 238 -22.99 24.91 -8.62
CA ALA A 238 -22.98 26.04 -7.68
C ALA A 238 -22.72 27.37 -8.39
N LEU A 239 -21.75 27.41 -9.32
CA LEU A 239 -21.45 28.57 -10.15
C LEU A 239 -22.68 28.97 -10.99
N ALA A 240 -23.31 28.01 -11.68
CA ALA A 240 -24.54 28.24 -12.42
C ALA A 240 -25.68 28.79 -11.56
N GLY A 241 -25.80 28.33 -10.30
CA GLY A 241 -26.75 28.91 -9.35
C GLY A 241 -26.39 30.34 -8.96
N LYS A 242 -25.12 30.62 -8.69
CA LYS A 242 -24.61 31.94 -8.30
C LYS A 242 -24.84 32.99 -9.38
N VAL A 243 -24.56 32.64 -10.63
CA VAL A 243 -24.82 33.54 -11.77
C VAL A 243 -26.26 33.45 -12.28
N GLN A 244 -27.16 32.74 -11.58
CA GLN A 244 -28.55 32.54 -12.00
C GLN A 244 -28.68 32.00 -13.43
N LEU A 245 -27.69 31.24 -13.91
CA LEU A 245 -27.70 30.64 -15.25
C LEU A 245 -28.91 29.70 -15.44
N LYS A 246 -29.44 29.15 -14.34
CA LYS A 246 -30.64 28.29 -14.37
C LYS A 246 -31.95 29.04 -14.62
N THR A 247 -32.02 30.33 -14.37
CA THR A 247 -33.20 31.16 -14.65
C THR A 247 -33.20 31.69 -16.09
N PHE A 248 -32.11 31.49 -16.84
CA PHE A 248 -32.03 31.79 -18.27
C PHE A 248 -32.73 30.75 -19.16
N SER A 249 -33.21 29.63 -18.61
CA SER A 249 -33.84 28.55 -19.37
C SER A 249 -35.21 28.17 -18.81
N ASP A 250 -36.22 28.22 -19.67
CA ASP A 250 -37.59 27.77 -19.37
C ASP A 250 -37.69 26.25 -19.17
N LYS A 251 -36.67 25.49 -19.60
CA LYS A 251 -36.67 24.02 -19.63
C LYS A 251 -35.77 23.39 -18.56
N GLY A 252 -35.10 24.19 -17.72
CA GLY A 252 -34.18 23.70 -16.67
C GLY A 252 -32.83 23.16 -17.19
N SER A 253 -32.54 23.34 -18.48
CA SER A 253 -31.28 22.97 -19.16
C SER A 253 -30.82 24.10 -20.08
N VAL A 254 -29.52 24.39 -20.13
CA VAL A 254 -29.00 25.53 -20.91
C VAL A 254 -28.13 25.08 -22.08
N THR A 255 -28.04 25.89 -23.11
CA THR A 255 -27.14 25.68 -24.24
C THR A 255 -25.74 26.24 -23.95
N LEU A 256 -24.70 25.74 -24.63
CA LEU A 256 -23.36 26.30 -24.50
C LEU A 256 -23.31 27.79 -24.90
N ARG A 257 -24.13 28.21 -25.85
CA ARG A 257 -24.31 29.62 -26.23
C ARG A 257 -24.82 30.47 -25.06
N GLU A 258 -25.85 29.99 -24.34
CA GLU A 258 -26.36 30.70 -23.15
C GLU A 258 -25.30 30.78 -22.04
N VAL A 259 -24.42 29.78 -21.91
CA VAL A 259 -23.26 29.84 -21.01
C VAL A 259 -22.31 30.97 -21.41
N GLU A 260 -22.02 31.12 -22.70
CA GLU A 260 -21.18 32.22 -23.23
C GLU A 260 -21.81 33.58 -22.99
N GLU A 261 -23.08 33.74 -23.36
CA GLU A 261 -23.83 34.99 -23.20
C GLU A 261 -23.90 35.39 -21.72
N ARG A 262 -24.05 34.42 -20.81
CA ARG A 262 -24.01 34.71 -19.38
C ARG A 262 -22.61 35.05 -18.89
N ALA A 263 -21.57 34.40 -19.40
CA ALA A 263 -20.18 34.75 -19.08
C ALA A 263 -19.88 36.21 -19.49
N ARG A 264 -20.30 36.64 -20.69
CA ARG A 264 -20.16 38.03 -21.14
C ARG A 264 -20.84 39.02 -20.20
N LYS A 265 -22.10 38.74 -19.82
CA LYS A 265 -22.84 39.59 -18.86
C LYS A 265 -22.13 39.68 -17.50
N VAL A 266 -21.71 38.54 -16.97
CA VAL A 266 -21.02 38.48 -15.66
C VAL A 266 -19.66 39.18 -15.67
N CYS A 267 -18.99 39.26 -16.83
CA CYS A 267 -17.76 40.02 -16.98
C CYS A 267 -18.00 41.55 -17.11
N ALA A 268 -19.15 41.95 -17.66
CA ALA A 268 -19.55 43.37 -17.70
C ALA A 268 -20.04 43.88 -16.33
N ASP A 269 -20.66 43.02 -15.51
CA ASP A 269 -21.11 43.40 -14.17
C ASP A 269 -19.94 43.58 -13.19
N GLU A 270 -19.87 44.69 -12.45
CA GLU A 270 -18.97 44.82 -11.29
C GLU A 270 -19.34 43.81 -10.20
N ASN A 271 -18.40 42.94 -9.82
CA ASN A 271 -18.62 41.97 -8.75
C ASN A 271 -17.46 41.89 -7.77
N ASP A 272 -17.36 42.89 -6.90
CA ASP A 272 -16.36 42.93 -5.83
C ASP A 272 -16.52 41.80 -4.80
N SER A 273 -17.73 41.23 -4.67
CA SER A 273 -18.00 40.14 -3.73
C SER A 273 -17.47 38.78 -4.20
N ASP A 274 -17.31 38.60 -5.52
CA ASP A 274 -16.64 37.45 -6.12
C ASP A 274 -15.80 37.86 -7.32
N PRO A 275 -14.59 38.40 -7.07
CA PRO A 275 -13.75 38.94 -8.13
C PRO A 275 -13.34 37.92 -9.21
N PHE A 276 -13.45 36.62 -8.93
CA PHE A 276 -13.10 35.55 -9.87
C PHE A 276 -14.28 35.07 -10.73
N ILE A 277 -15.48 35.61 -10.56
CA ILE A 277 -16.69 35.08 -11.19
C ILE A 277 -16.63 35.12 -12.73
N CYS A 278 -16.06 36.18 -13.31
CA CYS A 278 -15.82 36.30 -14.75
C CYS A 278 -14.84 35.22 -15.22
N MET A 279 -13.68 35.10 -14.56
CA MET A 279 -12.66 34.08 -14.85
C MET A 279 -13.24 32.67 -14.82
N ASP A 280 -14.02 32.33 -13.80
CA ASP A 280 -14.59 31.00 -13.62
C ASP A 280 -15.67 30.68 -14.68
N MET A 281 -16.47 31.68 -15.09
CA MET A 281 -17.47 31.53 -16.16
C MET A 281 -16.81 31.36 -17.53
N VAL A 282 -15.79 32.17 -17.84
CA VAL A 282 -15.01 32.05 -19.08
C VAL A 282 -14.31 30.70 -19.14
N PHE A 283 -13.72 30.25 -18.02
CA PHE A 283 -13.12 28.92 -17.92
C PHE A 283 -14.13 27.81 -18.18
N MET A 284 -15.32 27.87 -17.58
CA MET A 284 -16.37 26.88 -17.80
C MET A 284 -16.80 26.82 -19.28
N HIS A 285 -17.03 27.98 -19.91
CA HIS A 285 -17.37 28.06 -21.33
C HIS A 285 -16.28 27.46 -22.23
N LEU A 286 -15.04 27.92 -22.09
CA LEU A 286 -13.92 27.48 -22.92
C LEU A 286 -13.57 26.01 -22.70
N LEU A 287 -13.64 25.50 -21.47
CA LEU A 287 -13.44 24.08 -21.20
C LEU A 287 -14.48 23.22 -21.93
N PHE A 288 -15.75 23.61 -21.86
CA PHE A 288 -16.84 22.86 -22.50
C PHE A 288 -16.73 22.90 -24.02
N LYS A 289 -16.38 24.06 -24.59
CA LYS A 289 -16.19 24.25 -26.03
C LYS A 289 -14.93 23.55 -26.54
N GLU A 290 -13.77 23.93 -26.02
CA GLU A 290 -12.47 23.57 -26.58
C GLU A 290 -12.00 22.18 -26.17
N VAL A 291 -12.27 21.75 -24.94
CA VAL A 291 -11.76 20.49 -24.40
C VAL A 291 -12.77 19.36 -24.54
N TYR A 292 -14.05 19.64 -24.27
CA TYR A 292 -15.11 18.65 -24.40
C TYR A 292 -15.84 18.67 -25.76
N GLY A 293 -15.51 19.62 -26.63
CA GLY A 293 -16.02 19.64 -28.01
C GLY A 293 -17.51 19.89 -28.10
N LEU A 294 -18.12 20.54 -27.10
CA LEU A 294 -19.52 20.93 -27.17
C LEU A 294 -19.70 22.03 -28.23
N LYS A 295 -20.72 21.86 -29.07
CA LYS A 295 -21.20 22.90 -29.98
C LYS A 295 -22.09 23.90 -29.24
N ASP A 296 -22.28 25.07 -29.81
CA ASP A 296 -23.09 26.16 -29.24
C ASP A 296 -24.51 25.72 -28.82
N ASN A 297 -25.13 24.80 -29.58
CA ASN A 297 -26.46 24.25 -29.29
C ASN A 297 -26.47 22.99 -28.41
N SER A 298 -25.31 22.55 -27.90
CA SER A 298 -25.24 21.37 -27.01
C SER A 298 -25.89 21.69 -25.67
N THR A 299 -26.60 20.72 -25.12
CA THR A 299 -27.38 20.92 -23.89
C THR A 299 -26.55 20.59 -22.66
N ILE A 300 -26.59 21.45 -21.65
CA ILE A 300 -25.86 21.33 -20.39
C ILE A 300 -26.86 21.37 -19.23
N HIS A 301 -26.78 20.34 -18.38
CA HIS A 301 -27.61 20.21 -17.20
C HIS A 301 -26.80 20.47 -15.93
N PHE A 302 -27.09 21.59 -15.26
CA PHE A 302 -26.51 21.92 -13.96
C PHE A 302 -27.41 21.36 -12.86
N CYS A 303 -27.06 20.18 -12.32
CA CYS A 303 -27.91 19.49 -11.38
C CYS A 303 -27.19 19.07 -10.08
N HIS A 304 -27.95 19.11 -9.00
CA HIS A 304 -27.63 18.47 -7.73
C HIS A 304 -28.56 17.28 -7.47
N ASN A 305 -29.81 17.40 -7.90
CA ASN A 305 -30.85 16.38 -7.82
C ASN A 305 -31.42 16.13 -9.22
N VAL A 306 -31.79 14.89 -9.50
CA VAL A 306 -32.47 14.47 -10.74
C VAL A 306 -33.60 13.53 -10.33
N ASN A 307 -34.83 13.80 -10.77
CA ASN A 307 -36.01 12.99 -10.44
C ASN A 307 -36.18 12.72 -8.93
N GLY A 308 -35.96 13.74 -8.10
CA GLY A 308 -36.03 13.61 -6.64
C GLY A 308 -34.85 12.89 -5.98
N VAL A 309 -33.89 12.40 -6.77
CA VAL A 309 -32.70 11.69 -6.28
C VAL A 309 -31.48 12.62 -6.28
N GLN A 310 -30.81 12.73 -5.14
CA GLN A 310 -29.54 13.46 -5.04
C GLN A 310 -28.44 12.73 -5.82
N VAL A 311 -27.83 13.42 -6.78
CA VAL A 311 -26.71 12.89 -7.58
C VAL A 311 -25.45 12.95 -6.74
N HIS A 312 -25.21 11.89 -5.97
CA HIS A 312 -24.11 11.82 -5.02
C HIS A 312 -23.45 10.44 -5.01
N TRP A 313 -22.13 10.41 -4.87
CA TRP A 313 -21.32 9.18 -4.88
C TRP A 313 -21.78 8.12 -3.87
N ALA A 314 -22.38 8.54 -2.74
CA ALA A 314 -22.81 7.63 -1.69
C ALA A 314 -23.92 6.66 -2.15
N LEU A 315 -24.84 7.10 -3.01
CA LEU A 315 -25.95 6.28 -3.49
C LEU A 315 -25.45 5.09 -4.31
N SER A 316 -24.64 5.33 -5.34
CA SER A 316 -24.10 4.23 -6.15
C SER A 316 -23.11 3.35 -5.40
N MET A 317 -22.41 3.89 -4.40
CA MET A 317 -21.59 3.06 -3.49
C MET A 317 -22.45 2.11 -2.65
N ALA A 318 -23.58 2.57 -2.13
CA ALA A 318 -24.52 1.73 -1.42
C ALA A 318 -25.09 0.64 -2.35
N GLN A 319 -25.49 1.00 -3.57
CA GLN A 319 -25.97 0.04 -4.58
C GLN A 319 -24.89 -1.01 -4.94
N TYR A 320 -23.65 -0.56 -5.14
CA TYR A 320 -22.51 -1.41 -5.45
C TYR A 320 -22.25 -2.44 -4.33
N THR A 321 -22.30 -2.01 -3.07
CA THR A 321 -22.05 -2.87 -1.90
C THR A 321 -23.20 -3.85 -1.62
N VAL A 322 -24.46 -3.43 -1.76
CA VAL A 322 -25.64 -4.31 -1.61
C VAL A 322 -25.59 -5.46 -2.62
N ARG A 323 -25.25 -5.20 -3.88
CA ARG A 323 -25.19 -6.26 -4.92
C ARG A 323 -24.05 -7.24 -4.70
N ARG A 324 -22.91 -6.79 -4.17
CA ARG A 324 -21.80 -7.66 -3.75
C ARG A 324 -22.25 -8.71 -2.73
N LYS A 325 -23.08 -8.32 -1.75
CA LYS A 325 -23.66 -9.25 -0.76
C LYS A 325 -24.72 -10.19 -1.37
N ARG A 326 -25.54 -9.70 -2.31
CA ARG A 326 -26.60 -10.51 -2.96
C ARG A 326 -26.05 -11.62 -3.87
N ASN A 327 -24.94 -11.40 -4.59
CA ASN A 327 -24.31 -12.45 -5.41
C ASN A 327 -23.75 -13.61 -4.54
N SER A 328 -23.21 -13.30 -3.35
CA SER A 328 -22.79 -14.31 -2.38
C SER A 328 -23.93 -15.23 -1.91
N PHE A 329 -25.19 -14.76 -1.94
CA PHE A 329 -26.36 -15.51 -1.48
C PHE A 329 -26.95 -16.41 -2.59
N TRP A 330 -26.82 -16.03 -3.87
CA TRP A 330 -27.22 -16.86 -5.01
C TRP A 330 -26.22 -17.99 -5.28
N ASP A 331 -24.92 -17.74 -5.07
CA ASP A 331 -23.88 -18.78 -5.12
C ASP A 331 -24.16 -19.89 -4.11
N MET A 332 -24.68 -19.59 -2.92
CA MET A 332 -25.04 -20.60 -1.91
C MET A 332 -26.19 -21.52 -2.36
N ARG A 333 -27.20 -21.01 -3.07
CA ARG A 333 -28.28 -21.84 -3.62
C ARG A 333 -27.83 -22.70 -4.80
N GLN A 334 -26.98 -22.15 -5.67
CA GLN A 334 -26.35 -22.90 -6.75
C GLN A 334 -25.45 -24.00 -6.18
N ILE A 335 -24.67 -23.71 -5.14
CA ILE A 335 -23.88 -24.72 -4.42
C ILE A 335 -24.81 -25.77 -3.81
N LEU A 336 -25.94 -25.42 -3.20
CA LEU A 336 -26.88 -26.40 -2.64
C LEU A 336 -27.49 -27.32 -3.71
N VAL A 337 -27.88 -26.76 -4.86
CA VAL A 337 -28.43 -27.52 -5.99
C VAL A 337 -27.35 -28.40 -6.64
N VAL A 338 -26.14 -27.87 -6.83
CA VAL A 338 -24.98 -28.64 -7.32
C VAL A 338 -24.56 -29.72 -6.34
N THR A 339 -24.70 -29.50 -5.03
CA THR A 339 -24.42 -30.51 -4.00
C THR A 339 -25.49 -31.59 -4.00
N LEU A 340 -26.78 -31.25 -4.16
CA LEU A 340 -27.88 -32.22 -4.30
C LEU A 340 -27.77 -33.05 -5.59
N VAL A 341 -27.42 -32.42 -6.70
CA VAL A 341 -27.16 -33.11 -7.98
C VAL A 341 -25.87 -33.94 -7.89
N ALA A 342 -24.83 -33.47 -7.21
CA ALA A 342 -23.61 -34.24 -6.96
C ALA A 342 -23.84 -35.44 -6.02
N ILE A 343 -24.75 -35.34 -5.05
CA ILE A 343 -25.16 -36.46 -4.18
C ILE A 343 -25.97 -37.49 -4.99
N LEU A 344 -26.85 -37.04 -5.88
CA LEU A 344 -27.62 -37.93 -6.76
C LEU A 344 -26.75 -38.60 -7.84
N LEU A 345 -25.68 -37.93 -8.30
CA LEU A 345 -24.72 -38.47 -9.26
C LEU A 345 -23.56 -39.24 -8.61
N ALA A 346 -23.38 -39.13 -7.29
CA ALA A 346 -22.35 -39.87 -6.53
C ALA A 346 -22.66 -41.36 -6.35
N GLN A 347 -23.84 -41.84 -6.77
CA GLN A 347 -24.15 -43.27 -6.74
C GLN A 347 -23.47 -44.07 -7.85
N GLU A 348 -22.97 -43.44 -8.93
CA GLU A 348 -22.25 -44.17 -9.98
C GLU A 348 -20.98 -43.44 -10.44
N GLN A 349 -19.84 -44.07 -10.13
CA GLN A 349 -18.49 -43.84 -10.70
C GLN A 349 -17.64 -42.68 -10.14
N CYS A 350 -16.97 -42.94 -9.02
CA CYS A 350 -15.97 -42.04 -8.41
C CYS A 350 -14.63 -41.89 -9.17
N ALA A 351 -14.27 -42.81 -10.08
CA ALA A 351 -12.93 -42.80 -10.68
C ALA A 351 -12.77 -41.80 -11.84
N PHE A 352 -13.82 -41.62 -12.66
CA PHE A 352 -13.79 -40.70 -13.79
C PHE A 352 -13.88 -39.23 -13.35
N LEU A 353 -14.63 -38.94 -12.29
CA LEU A 353 -14.77 -37.60 -11.74
C LEU A 353 -13.50 -37.10 -11.04
N LEU A 354 -12.68 -37.96 -10.44
CA LEU A 354 -11.39 -37.53 -9.88
C LEU A 354 -10.42 -37.10 -10.99
N SER A 355 -10.47 -37.78 -12.14
CA SER A 355 -9.72 -37.43 -13.34
C SER A 355 -10.25 -36.15 -14.00
N LEU A 356 -11.57 -36.01 -14.12
CA LEU A 356 -12.21 -34.83 -14.70
C LEU A 356 -12.09 -33.58 -13.80
N TYR A 357 -12.18 -33.73 -12.47
CA TYR A 357 -11.96 -32.67 -11.50
C TYR A 357 -10.52 -32.16 -11.55
N ASN A 358 -9.54 -33.07 -11.59
CA ASN A 358 -8.13 -32.70 -11.74
C ASN A 358 -7.83 -32.08 -13.12
N SER A 359 -8.50 -32.53 -14.19
CA SER A 359 -8.34 -32.00 -15.56
C SER A 359 -9.03 -30.65 -15.80
N LEU A 360 -10.22 -30.44 -15.25
CA LEU A 360 -11.01 -29.20 -15.41
C LEU A 360 -10.51 -28.08 -14.47
N PHE A 361 -10.10 -28.37 -13.23
CA PHE A 361 -9.62 -27.35 -12.29
C PHE A 361 -8.13 -27.01 -12.44
N GLN A 362 -7.30 -27.84 -13.09
CA GLN A 362 -5.94 -27.44 -13.45
C GLN A 362 -5.92 -26.34 -14.53
N LYS A 363 -7.01 -26.15 -15.31
CA LYS A 363 -7.06 -25.20 -16.42
C LYS A 363 -7.34 -23.74 -16.05
N GLU A 364 -7.72 -23.42 -14.80
CA GLU A 364 -7.97 -22.05 -14.36
C GLU A 364 -6.86 -21.42 -13.48
N MET A 365 -5.67 -22.03 -13.43
CA MET A 365 -4.56 -21.44 -12.68
C MET A 365 -3.99 -20.22 -13.41
N SER A 366 -4.13 -19.03 -12.82
CA SER A 366 -3.46 -17.83 -13.28
C SER A 366 -2.01 -17.82 -12.79
N LYS A 367 -1.07 -17.78 -13.73
CA LYS A 367 0.35 -17.58 -13.43
C LYS A 367 0.58 -16.11 -13.08
N VAL A 368 1.19 -15.86 -11.92
CA VAL A 368 1.54 -14.50 -11.48
C VAL A 368 3.03 -14.43 -11.24
N THR A 369 3.68 -13.49 -11.92
CA THR A 369 5.12 -13.23 -11.75
C THR A 369 5.32 -12.01 -10.85
N ARG A 370 6.26 -12.12 -9.93
CA ARG A 370 6.71 -11.03 -9.04
C ARG A 370 8.22 -10.95 -9.08
N ILE A 371 8.75 -9.74 -9.09
CA ILE A 371 10.18 -9.49 -9.05
C ILE A 371 10.48 -8.75 -7.75
N LEU A 372 11.41 -9.24 -6.96
CA LEU A 372 11.88 -8.56 -5.77
C LEU A 372 13.33 -8.14 -5.99
N ILE A 373 13.63 -6.85 -5.83
CA ILE A 373 14.98 -6.31 -5.89
C ILE A 373 15.36 -5.79 -4.50
N GLN A 374 16.51 -6.22 -3.98
CA GLN A 374 17.00 -5.78 -2.69
C GLN A 374 18.35 -5.08 -2.80
N PHE A 375 18.41 -3.86 -2.29
CA PHE A 375 19.62 -3.07 -2.14
C PHE A 375 20.16 -3.16 -0.70
N LYS A 376 21.36 -3.70 -0.54
CA LYS A 376 22.10 -3.77 0.73
C LYS A 376 23.29 -2.80 0.68
N ARG A 377 24.00 -2.65 1.80
CA ARG A 377 25.11 -1.68 1.95
C ARG A 377 26.28 -1.88 0.97
N ARG A 378 26.54 -3.13 0.55
CA ARG A 378 27.70 -3.51 -0.27
C ARG A 378 27.35 -4.37 -1.49
N ASN A 379 26.11 -4.81 -1.59
CA ASN A 379 25.64 -5.67 -2.65
C ASN A 379 24.15 -5.43 -2.94
N ALA A 380 23.71 -5.91 -4.08
CA ALA A 380 22.31 -5.98 -4.46
C ALA A 380 21.98 -7.38 -4.97
N GLN A 381 20.71 -7.74 -4.88
CA GLN A 381 20.20 -9.03 -5.36
C GLN A 381 18.81 -8.84 -5.94
N ALA A 382 18.41 -9.74 -6.83
CA ALA A 382 17.06 -9.79 -7.37
C ALA A 382 16.54 -11.23 -7.37
N ALA A 383 15.25 -11.41 -7.15
CA ALA A 383 14.59 -12.71 -7.20
C ALA A 383 13.30 -12.61 -8.01
N VAL A 384 13.06 -13.59 -8.87
CA VAL A 384 11.84 -13.74 -9.66
C VAL A 384 11.04 -14.90 -9.10
N TYR A 385 9.85 -14.61 -8.63
CA TYR A 385 8.89 -15.58 -8.10
C TYR A 385 7.76 -15.76 -9.10
N LYS A 386 7.45 -17.02 -9.41
CA LYS A 386 6.33 -17.39 -10.29
C LYS A 386 5.36 -18.24 -9.50
N PHE A 387 4.16 -17.71 -9.29
CA PHE A 387 3.11 -18.34 -8.50
C PHE A 387 2.05 -18.93 -9.42
N ASN A 388 1.64 -20.16 -9.12
CA ASN A 388 0.44 -20.77 -9.69
C ASN A 388 -0.72 -20.46 -8.74
N VAL A 389 -1.68 -19.67 -9.23
CA VAL A 389 -2.78 -19.17 -8.40
C VAL A 389 -4.12 -19.68 -8.92
N GLY A 390 -4.91 -20.29 -8.05
CA GLY A 390 -6.29 -20.67 -8.34
C GLY A 390 -7.29 -19.91 -7.46
N LEU A 391 -8.56 -20.32 -7.51
CA LEU A 391 -9.68 -19.61 -6.87
C LEU A 391 -9.59 -19.53 -5.34
N ARG A 392 -8.95 -20.51 -4.68
CA ARG A 392 -8.81 -20.59 -3.21
C ARG A 392 -7.46 -20.11 -2.67
N GLY A 393 -6.56 -19.62 -3.53
CA GLY A 393 -5.25 -19.13 -3.09
C GLY A 393 -4.10 -19.58 -3.99
N ILE A 394 -2.89 -19.59 -3.43
CA ILE A 394 -1.68 -20.03 -4.13
C ILE A 394 -1.52 -21.53 -3.91
N PHE A 395 -1.43 -22.26 -5.01
CA PHE A 395 -1.32 -23.72 -4.99
C PHE A 395 0.12 -24.17 -5.03
N ASP A 396 0.95 -23.44 -5.76
CA ASP A 396 2.35 -23.81 -5.94
C ASP A 396 3.21 -22.60 -6.34
N ILE A 397 4.50 -22.68 -6.04
CA ILE A 397 5.51 -21.73 -6.46
C ILE A 397 6.58 -22.45 -7.27
N GLN A 398 6.88 -21.94 -8.46
CA GLN A 398 8.05 -22.45 -9.18
C GLN A 398 9.33 -22.02 -8.44
N PRO A 399 10.39 -22.84 -8.44
CA PRO A 399 11.67 -22.47 -7.83
C PRO A 399 12.09 -21.06 -8.28
N PRO A 400 12.36 -20.14 -7.34
CA PRO A 400 12.63 -18.77 -7.70
C PRO A 400 13.95 -18.65 -8.47
N SER A 401 13.95 -17.86 -9.53
CA SER A 401 15.18 -17.52 -10.27
C SER A 401 15.84 -16.33 -9.56
N VAL A 402 17.09 -16.48 -9.10
CA VAL A 402 17.74 -15.48 -8.23
C VAL A 402 19.07 -15.01 -8.80
N ILE A 403 19.24 -13.69 -8.84
CA ILE A 403 20.52 -13.01 -9.07
C ILE A 403 21.09 -12.63 -7.71
N GLU A 404 22.06 -13.39 -7.21
CA GLU A 404 22.56 -13.22 -5.86
C GLU A 404 23.77 -12.28 -5.77
N ASN A 405 23.80 -11.49 -4.69
CA ASN A 405 24.98 -10.86 -4.11
C ASN A 405 25.89 -10.09 -5.08
N GLN A 406 25.31 -9.42 -6.07
CA GLN A 406 26.07 -8.59 -6.99
C GLN A 406 26.74 -7.44 -6.22
N PRO A 407 28.08 -7.26 -6.33
CA PRO A 407 28.76 -6.16 -5.67
C PRO A 407 28.15 -4.82 -6.09
N LEU A 408 27.70 -4.04 -5.11
CA LEU A 408 27.10 -2.74 -5.36
C LEU A 408 27.42 -1.84 -4.17
N ALA A 409 28.39 -0.95 -4.35
CA ALA A 409 28.94 -0.13 -3.29
C ALA A 409 28.14 1.16 -3.09
N LEU A 410 26.86 1.06 -2.71
CA LEU A 410 25.98 2.22 -2.43
C LEU A 410 26.55 3.18 -1.35
N LYS A 411 27.54 2.73 -0.56
CA LYS A 411 28.27 3.58 0.40
C LYS A 411 29.26 4.53 -0.29
N LYS A 412 29.93 4.12 -1.38
CA LYS A 412 31.08 4.82 -1.98
C LYS A 412 30.69 5.71 -3.15
N THR A 413 29.63 5.39 -3.89
CA THR A 413 29.28 6.09 -5.13
C THR A 413 28.05 6.97 -4.91
N ASN A 414 28.15 8.24 -5.29
CA ASN A 414 26.96 9.08 -5.57
C ASN A 414 26.45 8.85 -7.00
N ASN A 415 27.14 8.02 -7.77
CA ASN A 415 26.87 7.74 -9.16
C ASN A 415 25.75 6.69 -9.30
N THR A 416 24.65 7.08 -9.95
CA THR A 416 23.52 6.19 -10.27
C THR A 416 23.83 5.18 -11.38
N GLU A 417 24.96 5.30 -12.09
CA GLU A 417 25.36 4.37 -13.16
C GLU A 417 25.61 2.94 -12.67
N GLU A 418 26.18 2.76 -11.47
CA GLU A 418 26.35 1.41 -10.92
C GLU A 418 25.00 0.74 -10.64
N VAL A 419 24.00 1.53 -10.25
CA VAL A 419 22.62 1.04 -10.09
C VAL A 419 22.08 0.61 -11.45
N VAL A 420 22.26 1.42 -12.49
CA VAL A 420 21.83 1.08 -13.87
C VAL A 420 22.51 -0.20 -14.36
N LYS A 421 23.84 -0.34 -14.18
CA LYS A 421 24.57 -1.58 -14.54
C LYS A 421 24.02 -2.82 -13.84
N PHE A 422 23.62 -2.69 -12.58
CA PHE A 422 22.94 -3.78 -11.88
C PHE A 422 21.53 -4.05 -12.46
N LEU A 423 20.78 -2.99 -12.78
CA LEU A 423 19.47 -3.14 -13.43
C LEU A 423 19.57 -3.76 -14.82
N ASP A 424 20.63 -3.51 -15.59
CA ASP A 424 20.89 -4.16 -16.89
C ASP A 424 21.03 -5.67 -16.71
N LYS A 425 21.79 -6.11 -15.70
CA LYS A 425 21.89 -7.54 -15.35
C LYS A 425 20.54 -8.13 -14.95
N VAL A 426 19.76 -7.39 -14.17
CA VAL A 426 18.40 -7.81 -13.79
C VAL A 426 17.52 -7.93 -15.03
N LEU A 427 17.54 -6.94 -15.92
CA LEU A 427 16.71 -6.92 -17.13
C LEU A 427 17.06 -8.06 -18.09
N ASN A 428 18.34 -8.32 -18.32
CA ASN A 428 18.78 -9.43 -19.17
C ASN A 428 18.28 -10.77 -18.62
N HIS A 429 18.40 -10.98 -17.31
CA HIS A 429 17.85 -12.17 -16.69
C HIS A 429 16.32 -12.24 -16.79
N LEU A 430 15.61 -11.12 -16.65
CA LEU A 430 14.16 -11.05 -16.82
C LEU A 430 13.70 -11.40 -18.23
N GLN A 431 14.49 -11.06 -19.27
CA GLN A 431 14.24 -11.46 -20.65
C GLN A 431 14.27 -12.97 -20.85
N GLU A 432 15.13 -13.66 -20.12
CA GLU A 432 15.24 -15.12 -20.18
C GLU A 432 14.08 -15.81 -19.43
N VAL A 433 13.71 -15.27 -18.26
CA VAL A 433 12.80 -15.99 -17.33
C VAL A 433 11.36 -15.48 -17.34
N VAL A 434 11.08 -14.29 -17.86
CA VAL A 434 9.72 -13.72 -17.90
C VAL A 434 9.32 -13.42 -19.34
N PRO A 435 8.29 -14.08 -19.90
CA PRO A 435 7.77 -13.75 -21.22
C PRO A 435 7.39 -12.27 -21.35
N LYS A 436 7.78 -11.64 -22.47
CA LYS A 436 7.63 -10.19 -22.70
C LYS A 436 6.20 -9.67 -22.53
N TYR A 437 5.20 -10.46 -22.89
CA TYR A 437 3.78 -10.10 -22.74
C TYR A 437 3.32 -10.01 -21.28
N LEU A 438 4.04 -10.61 -20.32
CA LEU A 438 3.75 -10.52 -18.88
C LEU A 438 4.40 -9.31 -18.21
N TRP A 439 5.33 -8.61 -18.87
CA TRP A 439 6.08 -7.50 -18.28
C TRP A 439 5.19 -6.34 -17.79
N PRO A 440 4.13 -5.93 -18.51
CA PRO A 440 3.22 -4.88 -18.03
C PRO A 440 2.39 -5.29 -16.81
N MET A 441 2.28 -6.60 -16.53
CA MET A 441 1.51 -7.15 -15.40
C MET A 441 2.39 -7.70 -14.26
N THR A 442 3.71 -7.61 -14.42
CA THR A 442 4.67 -8.12 -13.44
C THR A 442 5.02 -7.03 -12.44
N ASP A 443 4.62 -7.22 -11.18
CA ASP A 443 4.95 -6.25 -10.13
C ASP A 443 6.41 -6.43 -9.68
N ILE A 444 7.11 -5.30 -9.57
CA ILE A 444 8.50 -5.22 -9.11
C ILE A 444 8.51 -4.56 -7.73
N VAL A 445 8.82 -5.32 -6.68
CA VAL A 445 8.98 -4.80 -5.33
C VAL A 445 10.45 -4.47 -5.09
N ILE A 446 10.76 -3.21 -4.77
CA ILE A 446 12.13 -2.80 -4.43
C ILE A 446 12.24 -2.61 -2.93
N THR A 447 13.27 -3.19 -2.33
CA THR A 447 13.53 -3.11 -0.89
C THR A 447 14.94 -2.64 -0.61
N THR A 448 15.13 -2.02 0.54
CA THR A 448 16.45 -1.54 0.97
C THR A 448 16.64 -1.67 2.47
N SER A 449 17.90 -1.70 2.91
CA SER A 449 18.22 -1.70 4.34
C SER A 449 18.14 -0.29 4.94
N SER A 450 17.68 -0.18 6.18
CA SER A 450 17.66 1.08 6.95
C SER A 450 19.04 1.74 7.06
N LYS A 451 20.13 0.95 7.00
CA LYS A 451 21.51 1.45 6.99
C LYS A 451 21.86 2.19 5.68
N VAL A 452 21.24 1.86 4.54
CA VAL A 452 21.47 2.57 3.26
C VAL A 452 20.79 3.94 3.29
N GLN A 453 19.55 4.03 3.76
CA GLN A 453 18.83 5.30 3.91
C GLN A 453 19.56 6.24 4.89
N LYS A 454 19.99 5.73 6.05
CA LYS A 454 20.73 6.51 7.06
C LYS A 454 22.09 7.02 6.57
N CYS A 455 22.78 6.32 5.67
CA CYS A 455 24.13 6.69 5.23
C CYS A 455 24.19 7.75 4.13
N LYS A 456 23.15 7.91 3.30
CA LYS A 456 23.17 8.79 2.11
C LYS A 456 22.09 9.88 2.13
N GLY A 457 21.17 9.82 3.09
CA GLY A 457 20.07 10.77 3.22
C GLY A 457 18.91 10.52 2.27
N GLU A 458 17.76 11.11 2.58
CA GLU A 458 16.50 10.90 1.86
C GLU A 458 16.56 11.36 0.39
N LYS A 459 17.33 12.43 0.09
CA LYS A 459 17.47 12.95 -1.28
C LYS A 459 18.10 11.93 -2.25
N TYR A 460 19.20 11.29 -1.85
CA TYR A 460 19.85 10.24 -2.67
C TYR A 460 18.92 9.04 -2.85
N PHE A 461 18.16 8.71 -1.81
CA PHE A 461 17.20 7.62 -1.84
C PHE A 461 16.08 7.85 -2.88
N GLN A 462 15.52 9.06 -2.91
CA GLN A 462 14.50 9.44 -3.89
C GLN A 462 15.07 9.47 -5.32
N LEU A 463 16.33 9.90 -5.49
CA LEU A 463 17.01 9.88 -6.78
C LEU A 463 17.15 8.45 -7.33
N VAL A 464 17.65 7.52 -6.52
CA VAL A 464 17.78 6.10 -6.90
C VAL A 464 16.41 5.50 -7.23
N LYS A 465 15.39 5.82 -6.42
CA LYS A 465 14.01 5.38 -6.66
C LYS A 465 13.46 5.87 -8.00
N SER A 466 13.63 7.16 -8.32
CA SER A 466 13.22 7.72 -9.61
C SER A 466 13.93 7.04 -10.77
N ARG A 467 15.25 6.89 -10.66
CA ARG A 467 16.07 6.28 -11.72
C ARG A 467 15.65 4.84 -12.04
N ILE A 468 15.37 4.03 -11.01
CA ILE A 468 14.90 2.66 -11.22
C ILE A 468 13.51 2.65 -11.85
N LYS A 469 12.62 3.56 -11.45
CA LYS A 469 11.28 3.70 -12.06
C LYS A 469 11.36 4.01 -13.55
N ASP A 470 12.15 5.01 -13.91
CA ASP A 470 12.33 5.43 -15.30
C ASP A 470 12.94 4.31 -16.13
N TYR A 471 13.93 3.60 -15.57
CA TYR A 471 14.60 2.48 -16.23
C TYR A 471 13.62 1.34 -16.58
N PHE A 472 12.82 0.87 -15.63
CA PHE A 472 11.88 -0.23 -15.89
C PHE A 472 10.68 0.20 -16.76
N ARG A 473 10.19 1.44 -16.61
CA ARG A 473 9.15 2.00 -17.50
C ARG A 473 9.62 2.04 -18.95
N LYS A 474 10.84 2.53 -19.19
CA LYS A 474 11.45 2.55 -20.54
C LYS A 474 11.56 1.15 -21.14
N ASN A 475 11.77 0.14 -20.30
CA ASN A 475 11.90 -1.26 -20.70
C ASN A 475 10.59 -2.06 -20.65
N GLY A 476 9.41 -1.41 -20.61
CA GLY A 476 8.12 -2.09 -20.81
C GLY A 476 7.48 -2.72 -19.57
N PHE A 477 8.01 -2.46 -18.37
CA PHE A 477 7.37 -2.85 -17.11
C PHE A 477 6.44 -1.74 -16.60
N CYS A 478 5.28 -2.12 -16.05
CA CYS A 478 4.36 -1.17 -15.43
C CYS A 478 4.67 -1.06 -13.93
N LEU A 479 5.19 0.10 -13.51
CA LEU A 479 5.41 0.42 -12.09
C LEU A 479 4.32 1.37 -11.60
N CYS A 480 3.41 0.87 -10.75
CA CYS A 480 2.44 1.70 -10.04
C CYS A 480 3.14 2.68 -9.08
N ASP A 481 2.67 3.91 -8.98
CA ASP A 481 3.32 4.95 -8.17
C ASP A 481 3.17 4.77 -6.66
N CYS A 482 2.21 3.96 -6.22
CA CYS A 482 1.87 3.72 -4.81
C CYS A 482 2.74 2.66 -4.10
N HIS A 483 3.47 1.81 -4.83
CA HIS A 483 4.31 0.76 -4.26
C HIS A 483 5.68 0.79 -4.96
N ASN A 484 6.71 0.13 -4.41
CA ASN A 484 7.96 -0.22 -5.11
C ASN A 484 9.24 0.57 -4.76
N MET A 485 9.38 1.16 -3.57
CA MET A 485 10.69 1.18 -2.89
C MET A 485 10.48 1.34 -1.39
N VAL A 486 10.54 0.24 -0.65
CA VAL A 486 10.18 0.18 0.78
C VAL A 486 11.44 -0.07 1.61
N VAL A 487 11.69 0.82 2.57
CA VAL A 487 12.62 0.53 3.66
C VAL A 487 11.89 -0.39 4.61
N LEU A 488 12.16 -1.70 4.52
CA LEU A 488 11.46 -2.69 5.33
C LEU A 488 11.88 -2.57 6.80
N PRO A 489 10.96 -2.19 7.72
CA PRO A 489 11.23 -2.21 9.15
C PRO A 489 11.54 -3.64 9.62
N ILE A 490 12.25 -3.77 10.74
CA ILE A 490 12.63 -5.09 11.30
C ILE A 490 11.39 -5.95 11.54
N LYS A 491 10.34 -5.39 12.15
CA LYS A 491 9.06 -6.08 12.36
C LYS A 491 8.46 -6.66 11.07
N HIS A 492 8.53 -5.94 9.94
CA HIS A 492 8.03 -6.47 8.67
C HIS A 492 8.89 -7.62 8.14
N LYS A 493 10.22 -7.54 8.31
CA LYS A 493 11.12 -8.65 7.92
C LYS A 493 10.83 -9.91 8.75
N LEU A 494 10.54 -9.76 10.04
CA LEU A 494 10.15 -10.87 10.91
C LEU A 494 8.82 -11.47 10.45
N ALA A 495 7.77 -10.65 10.27
CA ALA A 495 6.48 -11.10 9.77
C ALA A 495 6.60 -11.84 8.43
N TYR A 496 7.30 -11.25 7.46
CA TYR A 496 7.43 -11.85 6.13
C TYR A 496 8.28 -13.12 6.14
N SER A 497 9.30 -13.21 7.00
CA SER A 497 10.06 -14.47 7.14
C SER A 497 9.20 -15.56 7.79
N TRP A 498 8.34 -15.19 8.74
CA TRP A 498 7.35 -16.11 9.33
C TRP A 498 6.33 -16.60 8.30
N ILE A 499 5.85 -15.74 7.40
CA ILE A 499 4.98 -16.12 6.29
C ILE A 499 5.71 -17.07 5.33
N SER A 500 6.96 -16.77 4.97
CA SER A 500 7.76 -17.66 4.12
C SER A 500 7.91 -19.05 4.72
N LEU A 501 8.12 -19.14 6.04
CA LEU A 501 8.25 -20.40 6.75
C LEU A 501 6.95 -21.20 6.73
N ASN A 502 5.84 -20.61 7.19
CA ASN A 502 4.54 -21.29 7.20
C ASN A 502 4.07 -21.67 5.79
N TYR A 503 4.48 -20.90 4.76
CA TYR A 503 4.22 -21.26 3.37
C TYR A 503 5.06 -22.44 2.92
N ALA A 504 6.35 -22.42 3.23
CA ALA A 504 7.26 -23.49 2.84
C ALA A 504 6.92 -24.82 3.53
N LEU A 505 6.34 -24.79 4.74
CA LEU A 505 5.83 -25.96 5.46
C LEU A 505 4.51 -26.51 4.89
N CYS A 506 3.97 -25.90 3.82
CA CYS A 506 2.66 -26.21 3.26
C CYS A 506 1.48 -25.93 4.21
N GLU A 507 1.71 -25.30 5.37
CA GLU A 507 0.65 -24.84 6.28
C GLU A 507 -0.15 -23.66 5.70
N LEU A 508 0.34 -23.02 4.63
CA LEU A 508 -0.40 -22.04 3.81
C LEU A 508 -0.81 -22.58 2.43
N ALA A 509 -0.52 -23.83 2.08
CA ALA A 509 -0.88 -24.41 0.79
C ALA A 509 -2.38 -24.74 0.75
N GLY A 510 -3.11 -24.20 -0.24
CA GLY A 510 -4.56 -24.40 -0.36
C GLY A 510 -5.44 -23.35 0.32
N GLY A 511 -4.85 -22.31 0.93
CA GLY A 511 -5.57 -21.09 1.34
C GLY A 511 -6.14 -21.06 2.75
N THR A 512 -5.85 -22.06 3.59
CA THR A 512 -6.29 -22.08 5.00
C THR A 512 -5.11 -22.37 5.93
N LEU A 513 -4.68 -21.36 6.68
CA LEU A 513 -3.88 -21.53 7.89
C LEU A 513 -4.85 -21.56 9.07
N THR A 514 -5.06 -22.71 9.68
CA THR A 514 -5.82 -22.79 10.92
C THR A 514 -4.89 -22.44 12.09
N ARG A 515 -5.37 -21.71 13.10
CA ARG A 515 -4.51 -21.15 14.18
C ARG A 515 -3.71 -22.24 14.91
N ASP A 516 -4.29 -23.42 15.02
CA ASP A 516 -3.76 -24.66 15.59
C ASP A 516 -2.61 -25.29 14.79
N LYS A 517 -2.39 -24.89 13.53
CA LYS A 517 -1.34 -25.44 12.66
C LYS A 517 -0.15 -24.51 12.39
N SER A 518 -0.22 -23.27 12.85
CA SER A 518 0.87 -22.31 12.63
C SER A 518 2.07 -22.57 13.54
N VAL A 519 3.29 -22.25 13.08
CA VAL A 519 4.52 -22.49 13.85
C VAL A 519 5.05 -21.21 14.53
N ALA A 520 5.85 -21.37 15.57
CA ALA A 520 6.64 -20.30 16.17
C ALA A 520 8.05 -20.27 15.54
N ALA A 521 8.61 -19.07 15.35
CA ALA A 521 9.90 -18.92 14.70
C ALA A 521 10.79 -17.84 15.33
N ALA A 522 12.02 -18.21 15.67
CA ALA A 522 13.09 -17.29 16.02
C ALA A 522 14.01 -17.03 14.83
N PHE A 523 14.28 -15.76 14.58
CA PHE A 523 15.11 -15.29 13.48
C PHE A 523 16.31 -14.54 14.03
N LEU A 524 17.52 -14.83 13.54
CA LEU A 524 18.70 -14.03 13.84
C LEU A 524 19.52 -13.77 12.59
N SER A 525 19.67 -12.49 12.25
CA SER A 525 20.51 -12.02 11.16
C SER A 525 21.59 -11.08 11.67
N SER A 526 22.57 -10.80 10.81
CA SER A 526 23.66 -9.84 11.09
C SER A 526 23.22 -8.42 11.54
N SER A 527 21.96 -8.04 11.33
CA SER A 527 21.44 -6.69 11.61
C SER A 527 20.15 -6.62 12.41
N ALA A 528 19.52 -7.76 12.68
CA ALA A 528 18.27 -7.84 13.43
C ALA A 528 18.00 -9.30 13.83
N GLY A 529 17.43 -9.49 15.02
CA GLY A 529 16.81 -10.76 15.42
C GLY A 529 15.38 -10.56 15.92
N GLY A 530 14.67 -11.65 16.24
CA GLY A 530 13.32 -11.61 16.78
C GLY A 530 12.62 -12.94 16.83
N LEU A 531 11.42 -12.93 17.40
CA LEU A 531 10.49 -14.03 17.56
C LEU A 531 9.16 -13.65 16.87
N ALA A 532 8.56 -14.61 16.17
CA ALA A 532 7.21 -14.46 15.60
C ALA A 532 6.38 -15.73 15.84
N TYR A 533 5.14 -15.56 16.28
CA TYR A 533 4.16 -16.64 16.43
C TYR A 533 2.73 -16.08 16.44
N VAL A 534 1.72 -16.93 16.27
CA VAL A 534 0.30 -16.55 16.42
C VAL A 534 -0.16 -17.02 17.80
N PRO A 535 -0.54 -16.10 18.71
CA PRO A 535 -1.01 -16.49 20.05
C PRO A 535 -2.30 -17.31 19.98
N GLU A 536 -2.42 -18.33 20.83
CA GLU A 536 -3.65 -19.15 20.91
C GLU A 536 -4.82 -18.30 21.43
N ASP A 537 -4.57 -17.54 22.50
CA ASP A 537 -5.51 -16.57 23.05
C ASP A 537 -4.97 -15.14 22.98
N PHE A 538 -5.62 -14.31 22.15
CA PHE A 538 -5.30 -12.89 22.03
C PHE A 538 -5.64 -12.09 23.30
N SER A 539 -6.40 -12.66 24.24
CA SER A 539 -6.66 -12.04 25.53
C SER A 539 -5.39 -11.95 26.39
N GLU A 540 -4.48 -12.92 26.28
CA GLU A 540 -3.20 -12.98 27.02
C GLU A 540 -2.21 -11.90 26.57
N ILE A 541 -2.36 -11.38 25.34
CA ILE A 541 -1.44 -10.40 24.75
C ILE A 541 -2.00 -8.98 24.72
N LYS A 542 -3.16 -8.72 25.34
CA LYS A 542 -3.83 -7.39 25.34
C LYS A 542 -2.92 -6.23 25.74
N SER A 543 -2.03 -6.45 26.71
CA SER A 543 -1.06 -5.44 27.18
C SER A 543 0.04 -5.13 26.15
N GLN A 544 0.21 -5.98 25.14
CA GLN A 544 1.24 -5.91 24.10
C GLN A 544 0.67 -5.87 22.68
N GLU A 545 -0.57 -5.43 22.49
CA GLU A 545 -1.24 -5.36 21.17
C GLU A 545 -0.41 -4.58 20.12
N LYS A 546 0.41 -3.62 20.54
CA LYS A 546 1.37 -2.88 19.69
C LYS A 546 2.44 -3.76 19.01
N ASN A 547 2.64 -4.98 19.51
CA ASN A 547 3.57 -5.97 18.98
C ASN A 547 2.86 -6.98 18.05
N VAL A 548 1.54 -6.89 17.91
CA VAL A 548 0.78 -7.70 16.96
C VAL A 548 0.80 -7.05 15.58
N PHE A 549 1.22 -7.83 14.60
CA PHE A 549 1.21 -7.47 13.19
C PHE A 549 0.04 -8.16 12.51
N ASN A 550 -1.01 -7.40 12.23
CA ASN A 550 -2.19 -7.89 11.53
C ASN A 550 -1.92 -7.90 10.03
N ILE A 551 -2.16 -9.04 9.39
CA ILE A 551 -1.98 -9.22 7.95
C ILE A 551 -3.14 -10.02 7.36
N SER A 552 -3.68 -9.54 6.23
CA SER A 552 -4.65 -10.32 5.47
C SER A 552 -3.93 -11.20 4.47
N LEU A 553 -4.08 -12.53 4.58
CA LEU A 553 -3.52 -13.50 3.66
C LEU A 553 -4.65 -14.43 3.23
N PHE A 554 -4.87 -14.52 1.91
CA PHE A 554 -5.87 -15.42 1.32
C PHE A 554 -7.33 -15.20 1.80
N GLY A 555 -7.67 -13.99 2.23
CA GLY A 555 -9.03 -13.64 2.68
C GLY A 555 -9.23 -13.69 4.20
N GLU A 556 -8.26 -14.25 4.93
CA GLU A 556 -8.25 -14.31 6.40
C GLU A 556 -7.33 -13.25 7.00
N ILE A 557 -7.61 -12.80 8.22
CA ILE A 557 -6.77 -11.84 8.95
C ILE A 557 -6.03 -12.59 10.06
N PHE A 558 -4.71 -12.57 9.99
CA PHE A 558 -3.82 -13.16 10.98
C PHE A 558 -3.18 -12.07 11.83
N GLY A 559 -3.28 -12.20 13.16
CA GLY A 559 -2.51 -11.40 14.10
C GLY A 559 -1.23 -12.13 14.49
N ILE A 560 -0.10 -11.71 13.96
CA ILE A 560 1.21 -12.32 14.27
C ILE A 560 1.85 -11.51 15.39
N TYR A 561 2.07 -12.11 16.56
CA TYR A 561 2.87 -11.46 17.60
C TYR A 561 4.34 -11.43 17.16
N LEU A 562 4.95 -10.24 17.20
CA LEU A 562 6.33 -10.01 16.83
C LEU A 562 7.09 -9.38 18.00
N GLU A 563 8.07 -10.12 18.50
CA GLU A 563 9.06 -9.58 19.42
C GLU A 563 10.40 -9.43 18.72
N SER A 564 11.10 -8.33 18.98
CA SER A 564 12.40 -8.09 18.37
C SER A 564 13.35 -7.59 19.45
N PRO A 565 14.43 -8.33 19.78
CA PRO A 565 15.51 -7.70 20.49
C PRO A 565 16.06 -6.55 19.62
N PRO A 566 16.55 -5.47 20.23
CA PRO A 566 17.02 -4.30 19.50
C PRO A 566 18.30 -4.53 18.67
N PHE A 567 18.89 -5.73 18.74
CA PHE A 567 20.22 -6.04 18.23
C PHE A 567 20.21 -7.17 17.19
N GLY A 568 21.11 -7.07 16.20
CA GLY A 568 21.50 -8.20 15.36
C GLY A 568 22.67 -9.00 15.95
N GLU A 569 23.01 -10.12 15.33
CA GLU A 569 24.11 -11.03 15.75
C GLU A 569 25.40 -10.28 16.11
N LYS A 570 25.89 -9.38 15.24
CA LYS A 570 27.13 -8.62 15.48
C LYS A 570 27.03 -7.62 16.63
N GLU A 571 25.84 -7.11 16.91
CA GLU A 571 25.60 -6.20 18.03
C GLU A 571 25.49 -6.98 19.34
N ILE A 572 24.90 -8.18 19.32
CA ILE A 572 24.90 -9.11 20.45
C ILE A 572 26.32 -9.52 20.80
N THR A 573 27.13 -9.94 19.82
CA THR A 573 28.56 -10.22 20.03
C THR A 573 29.26 -9.01 20.64
N LYS A 574 29.00 -7.79 20.14
CA LYS A 574 29.58 -6.56 20.73
C LYS A 574 29.18 -6.38 22.19
N LEU A 575 27.91 -6.58 22.53
CA LEU A 575 27.42 -6.40 23.90
C LEU A 575 28.04 -7.42 24.86
N LEU A 576 28.11 -8.68 24.44
CA LEU A 576 28.77 -9.76 25.19
C LEU A 576 30.27 -9.47 25.39
N LEU A 577 30.93 -8.92 24.36
CA LEU A 577 32.33 -8.48 24.45
C LEU A 577 32.50 -7.16 25.24
N ASN A 578 31.45 -6.39 25.48
CA ASN A 578 31.48 -5.11 26.21
C ASN A 578 31.03 -5.22 27.67
N SER A 579 30.28 -6.27 28.05
CA SER A 579 30.01 -6.64 29.45
C SER A 579 31.26 -7.18 30.18
N SER A 580 32.41 -7.02 29.52
CA SER A 580 33.78 -7.38 29.83
C SER A 580 34.50 -6.13 30.35
N LYS A 581 35.45 -6.24 31.29
CA LYS A 581 36.12 -5.05 31.86
C LYS A 581 36.86 -4.28 30.76
N THR A 582 36.56 -2.99 30.60
CA THR A 582 37.28 -2.07 29.71
C THR A 582 38.59 -1.65 30.36
N ILE A 583 39.71 -1.92 29.69
CA ILE A 583 41.04 -1.49 30.17
C ILE A 583 41.27 -0.03 29.75
N ASP A 584 41.19 0.30 28.45
CA ASP A 584 41.48 1.66 27.94
C ASP A 584 40.55 2.10 26.77
N GLY A 585 39.29 1.68 26.76
CA GLY A 585 38.30 2.04 25.72
C GLY A 585 38.52 1.47 24.30
N LYS A 586 39.69 0.87 24.01
CA LYS A 586 40.02 0.15 22.75
C LYS A 586 40.40 -1.32 22.96
N ASN A 587 40.83 -1.68 24.18
CA ASN A 587 41.15 -3.06 24.58
C ASN A 587 40.05 -3.57 25.50
N LEU A 588 39.45 -4.72 25.16
CA LEU A 588 38.37 -5.36 25.92
C LEU A 588 38.92 -6.62 26.61
N GLU A 589 38.66 -6.76 27.90
CA GLU A 589 39.08 -7.89 28.72
C GLU A 589 37.93 -8.89 28.86
N THR A 590 37.84 -9.83 27.93
CA THR A 590 36.64 -10.67 27.78
C THR A 590 36.61 -11.81 28.80
N PRO A 591 35.43 -12.17 29.36
CA PRO A 591 35.29 -13.38 30.16
C PRO A 591 35.51 -14.65 29.32
N PHE A 592 35.46 -14.54 28.00
CA PHE A 592 35.74 -15.62 27.06
C PHE A 592 37.24 -15.89 26.99
N ARG A 593 37.68 -17.00 27.59
CA ARG A 593 39.10 -17.42 27.66
C ARG A 593 39.56 -18.03 26.34
N ILE A 594 40.03 -17.22 25.39
CA ILE A 594 40.55 -17.68 24.09
C ILE A 594 42.05 -18.00 24.20
N PRO A 595 42.52 -19.24 23.96
CA PRO A 595 43.94 -19.56 24.05
C PRO A 595 44.78 -18.71 23.08
N SER A 596 45.71 -17.94 23.65
CA SER A 596 46.96 -17.46 23.03
C SER A 596 46.89 -16.59 21.76
N LYS A 597 45.73 -16.11 21.30
CA LYS A 597 45.65 -15.28 20.07
C LYS A 597 44.93 -13.96 20.29
N LYS A 598 45.63 -12.84 20.04
CA LYS A 598 45.02 -11.50 19.94
C LYS A 598 44.01 -11.50 18.79
N ILE A 599 42.72 -11.52 19.10
CA ILE A 599 41.68 -11.42 18.07
C ILE A 599 41.43 -9.95 17.76
N LYS A 600 41.74 -9.58 16.51
CA LYS A 600 41.37 -8.29 15.93
C LYS A 600 39.98 -8.41 15.33
N TRP A 601 38.98 -7.82 15.97
CA TRP A 601 37.63 -7.75 15.45
C TRP A 601 37.34 -6.33 14.94
N THR A 602 36.54 -6.17 13.88
CA THR A 602 36.19 -4.84 13.35
C THR A 602 34.68 -4.69 13.24
N TYR A 603 34.13 -3.68 13.92
CA TYR A 603 32.71 -3.32 13.81
C TYR A 603 32.55 -1.83 13.51
N ASN A 604 31.79 -1.54 12.45
CA ASN A 604 31.57 -0.18 11.93
C ASN A 604 32.85 0.66 11.77
N SER A 605 33.94 0.02 11.29
CA SER A 605 35.29 0.59 11.13
C SER A 605 36.12 0.77 12.41
N THR A 606 35.59 0.46 13.58
CA THR A 606 36.35 0.43 14.84
C THR A 606 37.00 -0.95 15.00
N LYS A 607 38.33 -0.97 15.21
CA LYS A 607 39.08 -2.19 15.54
C LYS A 607 39.05 -2.40 17.04
N TYR A 608 38.56 -3.57 17.45
CA TYR A 608 38.57 -4.05 18.83
C TYR A 608 39.68 -5.10 18.96
N ILE A 609 40.45 -5.02 20.03
CA ILE A 609 41.45 -6.02 20.40
C ILE A 609 40.96 -6.66 21.69
N SER A 610 40.55 -7.93 21.62
CA SER A 610 40.31 -8.72 22.83
C SER A 610 41.66 -9.19 23.39
N ARG A 611 41.89 -8.95 24.68
CA ARG A 611 42.99 -9.54 25.45
C ARG A 611 42.40 -10.35 26.59
N CYS A 612 42.96 -11.52 26.84
CA CYS A 612 42.58 -12.33 27.98
C CYS A 612 43.40 -11.90 29.20
N SER A 613 42.76 -11.70 30.35
CA SER A 613 43.44 -11.68 31.65
C SER A 613 43.18 -12.97 32.39
N ILE A 614 44.26 -13.55 32.93
CA ILE A 614 44.22 -14.78 33.72
C ILE A 614 43.66 -14.41 35.10
N SER A 615 42.46 -14.84 35.45
CA SER A 615 42.06 -14.80 36.87
C SER A 615 42.88 -15.85 37.62
N LYS A 616 43.64 -15.38 38.60
CA LYS A 616 44.31 -16.22 39.60
C LYS A 616 43.34 -16.54 40.72
N GLN A 617 42.30 -17.34 40.46
CA GLN A 617 41.56 -17.98 41.55
C GLN A 617 41.31 -19.44 41.17
N ASN A 618 42.06 -20.30 41.85
CA ASN A 618 41.92 -21.74 41.82
C ASN A 618 40.82 -22.12 42.80
N ASP A 619 39.77 -22.78 42.32
CA ASP A 619 39.05 -23.76 43.14
C ASP A 619 39.54 -25.16 42.81
N SER A 620 39.46 -26.03 43.80
CA SER A 620 40.21 -27.27 44.03
C SER A 620 40.04 -28.41 43.00
N ASN A 621 39.42 -28.17 41.84
CA ASN A 621 39.36 -29.12 40.72
C ASN A 621 39.79 -28.54 39.35
N GLY A 622 40.48 -27.39 39.32
CA GLY A 622 41.51 -27.16 38.29
C GLY A 622 41.08 -26.74 36.87
N LEU A 623 39.89 -26.18 36.63
CA LEU A 623 39.62 -25.32 35.46
C LEU A 623 38.37 -24.45 35.74
N PRO A 624 38.34 -23.14 35.42
CA PRO A 624 37.09 -22.37 35.49
C PRO A 624 36.04 -23.00 34.56
N ASP A 625 34.82 -23.17 35.07
CA ASP A 625 33.68 -23.64 34.30
C ASP A 625 33.28 -22.57 33.28
N LYS A 626 33.95 -22.60 32.13
CA LYS A 626 33.81 -21.63 31.02
C LYS A 626 32.35 -21.46 30.61
N TYR A 627 31.56 -22.53 30.69
CA TYR A 627 30.13 -22.48 30.40
C TYR A 627 29.38 -21.63 31.44
N LYS A 628 29.63 -21.81 32.74
CA LYS A 628 29.01 -20.99 33.80
C LYS A 628 29.36 -19.51 33.68
N GLU A 629 30.62 -19.17 33.43
CA GLU A 629 31.05 -17.78 33.24
C GLU A 629 30.37 -17.14 32.01
N CYS A 630 30.36 -17.86 30.89
CA CYS A 630 29.68 -17.42 29.68
C CYS A 630 28.16 -17.26 29.90
N SER A 631 27.56 -18.18 30.64
CA SER A 631 26.13 -18.15 30.99
C SER A 631 25.78 -16.93 31.82
N ALA A 632 26.61 -16.57 32.80
CA ALA A 632 26.42 -15.36 33.60
C ALA A 632 26.48 -14.09 32.74
N ALA A 633 27.48 -13.99 31.85
CA ALA A 633 27.62 -12.85 30.94
C ALA A 633 26.44 -12.73 29.95
N VAL A 634 26.01 -13.86 29.37
CA VAL A 634 24.85 -13.92 28.49
C VAL A 634 23.58 -13.50 29.22
N ARG A 635 23.33 -14.04 30.42
CA ARG A 635 22.17 -13.68 31.24
C ARG A 635 22.14 -12.20 31.60
N ALA A 636 23.29 -11.61 31.88
CA ALA A 636 23.37 -10.16 32.12
C ALA A 636 22.89 -9.36 30.89
N VAL A 637 23.30 -9.75 29.68
CA VAL A 637 22.87 -9.07 28.44
C VAL A 637 21.38 -9.27 28.16
N ILE A 638 20.88 -10.51 28.24
CA ILE A 638 19.49 -10.85 27.88
C ILE A 638 18.47 -10.53 28.97
N SER A 639 18.91 -10.22 30.21
CA SER A 639 18.01 -9.86 31.31
C SER A 639 17.08 -8.69 30.98
N SER A 640 17.53 -7.80 30.09
CA SER A 640 16.77 -6.64 29.60
C SER A 640 15.88 -6.95 28.39
N PHE A 641 15.94 -8.17 27.83
CA PHE A 641 15.20 -8.52 26.64
C PHE A 641 13.72 -8.76 26.97
N PRO A 642 12.81 -8.28 26.12
CA PRO A 642 11.38 -8.47 26.33
C PRO A 642 11.01 -9.95 26.22
N LYS A 643 10.28 -10.45 27.23
CA LYS A 643 9.71 -11.79 27.24
C LYS A 643 8.37 -11.81 26.48
N PRO A 644 8.02 -12.90 25.79
CA PRO A 644 6.71 -13.04 25.18
C PRO A 644 5.62 -13.02 26.28
N PRO A 645 4.47 -12.37 26.01
CA PRO A 645 3.40 -12.22 26.99
C PRO A 645 2.64 -13.53 27.28
N SER A 646 2.71 -14.49 26.37
CA SER A 646 2.06 -15.82 26.47
C SER A 646 3.08 -16.93 26.19
N PRO A 647 2.90 -18.14 26.76
CA PRO A 647 3.72 -19.29 26.44
C PRO A 647 3.67 -19.67 24.95
N ILE A 648 4.79 -20.14 24.41
CA ILE A 648 4.87 -20.64 23.04
C ILE A 648 4.51 -22.13 23.06
N ARG A 649 3.42 -22.49 22.40
CA ARG A 649 2.87 -23.86 22.38
C ARG A 649 3.02 -24.55 21.02
N GLN A 650 3.32 -23.78 19.99
CA GLN A 650 3.53 -24.24 18.63
C GLN A 650 4.89 -24.93 18.48
N GLU A 651 5.06 -25.70 17.41
CA GLU A 651 6.39 -26.15 16.98
C GLU A 651 7.33 -24.96 16.78
N PHE A 652 8.60 -25.14 17.16
CA PHE A 652 9.55 -24.04 17.23
C PHE A 652 10.68 -24.17 16.19
N TYR A 653 10.81 -23.16 15.35
CA TYR A 653 11.82 -23.08 14.30
C TYR A 653 12.86 -22.02 14.59
N ALA A 654 14.14 -22.35 14.42
CA ALA A 654 15.25 -21.43 14.57
C ALA A 654 15.95 -21.23 13.22
N LEU A 655 15.92 -19.99 12.72
CA LEU A 655 16.28 -19.67 11.34
C LEU A 655 17.54 -18.80 11.22
N PHE A 656 18.18 -18.84 10.05
CA PHE A 656 19.36 -18.04 9.66
C PHE A 656 20.63 -18.30 10.50
N ALA A 657 21.10 -17.33 11.29
CA ALA A 657 22.33 -17.49 12.07
C ALA A 657 22.22 -18.67 13.05
N TYR A 658 21.04 -18.92 13.61
CA TYR A 658 20.82 -20.10 14.47
C TYR A 658 21.06 -21.42 13.73
N ASP A 659 20.61 -21.53 12.47
CA ASP A 659 20.86 -22.70 11.61
C ASP A 659 22.36 -22.89 11.33
N THR A 660 23.08 -21.78 11.18
CA THR A 660 24.53 -21.78 10.93
C THR A 660 25.30 -22.22 12.18
N VAL A 661 24.92 -21.73 13.36
CA VAL A 661 25.50 -22.12 14.65
C VAL A 661 25.23 -23.60 14.94
N ALA A 662 24.01 -24.08 14.67
CA ALA A 662 23.67 -25.50 14.82
C ALA A 662 24.45 -26.40 13.87
N ALA A 663 24.73 -25.95 12.65
CA ALA A 663 25.61 -26.67 11.71
C ALA A 663 27.07 -26.68 12.21
N ALA A 664 27.61 -25.52 12.61
CA ALA A 664 28.99 -25.39 13.07
C ALA A 664 29.29 -26.18 14.36
N SER A 665 28.28 -26.40 15.20
CA SER A 665 28.35 -27.18 16.44
C SER A 665 28.03 -28.66 16.27
N ASN A 666 27.76 -29.12 15.05
CA ASN A 666 27.31 -30.49 14.76
C ASN A 666 26.01 -30.89 15.48
N LEU A 667 25.18 -29.93 15.91
CA LEU A 667 23.79 -30.21 16.32
C LEU A 667 22.96 -30.70 15.13
N LYS A 668 23.33 -30.29 13.92
CA LYS A 668 22.74 -30.81 12.67
C LYS A 668 23.51 -32.02 12.18
N THR A 669 23.03 -33.22 12.52
CA THR A 669 23.54 -34.48 11.97
C THR A 669 22.60 -35.03 10.89
N CYS A 670 23.11 -35.89 10.01
CA CYS A 670 22.28 -36.58 9.01
C CYS A 670 21.16 -37.42 9.66
N ARG A 671 21.39 -37.96 10.87
CA ARG A 671 20.38 -38.74 11.61
C ARG A 671 19.21 -37.89 12.09
N ASN A 672 19.49 -36.67 12.57
CA ASN A 672 18.48 -35.87 13.26
C ASN A 672 17.81 -34.85 12.32
N GLY A 673 18.22 -34.76 11.05
CA GLY A 673 17.62 -33.86 10.06
C GLY A 673 17.71 -32.38 10.41
N GLY A 674 18.56 -32.01 11.37
CA GLY A 674 18.64 -30.66 11.95
C GLY A 674 17.64 -30.34 13.06
N ASN A 675 17.14 -31.34 13.77
CA ASN A 675 16.33 -31.19 14.98
C ASN A 675 17.18 -31.47 16.23
N ALA A 676 16.99 -30.69 17.29
CA ALA A 676 17.61 -30.93 18.58
C ALA A 676 16.70 -30.39 19.70
N THR A 677 16.67 -31.04 20.87
CA THR A 677 15.96 -30.51 22.04
C THR A 677 16.71 -29.32 22.63
N LEU A 678 16.05 -28.51 23.44
CA LEU A 678 16.72 -27.41 24.16
C LEU A 678 17.81 -27.94 25.11
N THR A 679 17.61 -29.12 25.70
CA THR A 679 18.65 -29.85 26.45
C THR A 679 19.84 -30.23 25.59
N ASP A 680 19.63 -30.68 24.35
CA ASP A 680 20.75 -30.99 23.43
C ASP A 680 21.58 -29.75 23.12
N VAL A 681 20.94 -28.59 22.93
CA VAL A 681 21.63 -27.30 22.74
C VAL A 681 22.47 -26.96 23.98
N GLU A 682 21.92 -27.16 25.18
CA GLU A 682 22.65 -26.93 26.44
C GLU A 682 23.87 -27.85 26.58
N ASN A 683 23.67 -29.14 26.35
CA ASN A 683 24.73 -30.16 26.45
C ASN A 683 25.83 -29.88 25.44
N LYS A 684 25.48 -29.53 24.20
CA LYS A 684 26.46 -29.16 23.18
C LYS A 684 27.20 -27.87 23.53
N ALA A 685 26.53 -26.89 24.13
CA ALA A 685 27.19 -25.70 24.65
C ALA A 685 28.22 -26.07 25.73
N LYS A 686 27.85 -26.89 26.72
CA LYS A 686 28.77 -27.38 27.76
C LYS A 686 29.96 -28.13 27.16
N GLU A 687 29.72 -29.02 26.20
CA GLU A 687 30.75 -29.76 25.47
C GLU A 687 31.73 -28.81 24.78
N ILE A 688 31.25 -27.90 23.92
CA ILE A 688 32.11 -26.99 23.15
C ILE A 688 32.86 -26.04 24.07
N CYS A 689 32.20 -25.52 25.11
CA CYS A 689 32.84 -24.67 26.08
C CYS A 689 33.92 -25.41 26.90
N ALA A 690 33.82 -26.73 27.08
CA ALA A 690 34.81 -27.55 27.79
C ALA A 690 36.01 -27.97 26.92
N THR A 691 35.92 -27.94 25.59
CA THR A 691 37.00 -28.41 24.69
C THR A 691 38.35 -27.68 24.87
N GLU A 692 39.45 -28.41 24.59
CA GLU A 692 40.82 -27.87 24.56
C GLU A 692 41.05 -26.94 23.36
N ASN A 693 40.55 -27.31 22.17
CA ASN A 693 40.50 -26.47 20.96
C ASN A 693 39.27 -25.53 20.98
N TYR A 694 39.21 -24.71 22.02
CA TYR A 694 38.09 -23.83 22.33
C TYR A 694 37.77 -22.82 21.21
N ASP A 695 36.62 -22.99 20.55
CA ASP A 695 36.00 -21.92 19.75
C ASP A 695 35.10 -21.06 20.66
N ALA A 696 35.66 -19.93 21.07
CA ALA A 696 35.03 -18.99 21.98
C ALA A 696 33.72 -18.41 21.46
N PHE A 697 33.64 -18.14 20.15
CA PHE A 697 32.46 -17.56 19.55
C PHE A 697 31.36 -18.60 19.42
N LEU A 698 31.70 -19.84 19.06
CA LEU A 698 30.73 -20.92 18.99
C LEU A 698 30.16 -21.30 20.37
N CYS A 699 31.01 -21.37 21.41
CA CYS A 699 30.58 -21.52 22.80
C CYS A 699 29.60 -20.38 23.19
N MET A 700 29.99 -19.13 22.94
CA MET A 700 29.17 -17.96 23.25
C MET A 700 27.82 -17.97 22.51
N ASP A 701 27.81 -18.31 21.22
CA ASP A 701 26.60 -18.33 20.39
C ASP A 701 25.62 -19.42 20.85
N LEU A 702 26.12 -20.59 21.26
CA LEU A 702 25.29 -21.68 21.80
C LEU A 702 24.74 -21.35 23.19
N VAL A 703 25.55 -20.78 24.07
CA VAL A 703 25.10 -20.32 25.40
C VAL A 703 24.06 -19.21 25.25
N PHE A 704 24.28 -18.27 24.33
CA PHE A 704 23.30 -17.25 23.97
C PHE A 704 21.99 -17.87 23.44
N MET A 705 22.09 -18.81 22.50
CA MET A 705 20.92 -19.50 21.93
C MET A 705 20.12 -20.23 23.02
N HIS A 706 20.78 -21.01 23.88
CA HIS A 706 20.14 -21.74 24.96
C HIS A 706 19.42 -20.80 25.94
N HIS A 707 20.09 -19.78 26.47
CA HIS A 707 19.46 -18.87 27.43
C HIS A 707 18.42 -17.95 26.82
N LEU A 708 18.57 -17.54 25.56
CA LEU A 708 17.52 -16.81 24.87
C LEU A 708 16.25 -17.67 24.75
N PHE A 709 16.39 -18.92 24.36
CA PHE A 709 15.25 -19.82 24.18
C PHE A 709 14.61 -20.23 25.51
N LYS A 710 15.43 -20.52 26.53
CA LYS A 710 14.97 -20.92 27.87
C LYS A 710 14.48 -19.73 28.70
N ASP A 711 15.37 -18.77 28.97
CA ASP A 711 15.16 -17.74 30.00
C ASP A 711 14.31 -16.57 29.48
N VAL A 712 14.34 -16.30 28.17
CA VAL A 712 13.57 -15.21 27.52
C VAL A 712 12.32 -15.73 26.83
N TYR A 713 12.43 -16.71 25.93
CA TYR A 713 11.25 -17.22 25.18
C TYR A 713 10.43 -18.25 25.96
N GLY A 714 10.95 -18.78 27.07
CA GLY A 714 10.20 -19.68 27.95
C GLY A 714 9.98 -21.07 27.37
N LEU A 715 10.89 -21.55 26.53
CA LEU A 715 10.82 -22.93 26.02
C LEU A 715 11.22 -23.93 27.10
N ASN A 716 10.58 -25.12 27.06
CA ASN A 716 10.90 -26.21 27.96
C ASN A 716 12.14 -26.96 27.49
N ASP A 717 12.80 -27.66 28.41
CA ASP A 717 14.02 -28.44 28.14
C ASP A 717 13.79 -29.52 27.06
N THR A 718 12.59 -30.10 27.02
CA THR A 718 12.18 -31.11 26.03
C THR A 718 11.70 -30.53 24.70
N THR A 719 11.56 -29.20 24.57
CA THR A 719 11.09 -28.58 23.33
C THR A 719 12.06 -28.89 22.18
N VAL A 720 11.54 -29.46 21.10
CA VAL A 720 12.30 -29.72 19.87
C VAL A 720 12.44 -28.43 19.07
N ILE A 721 13.67 -28.10 18.69
CA ILE A 721 14.02 -26.94 17.89
C ILE A 721 14.37 -27.40 16.48
N HIS A 722 13.68 -26.87 15.49
CA HIS A 722 13.91 -27.13 14.07
C HIS A 722 14.85 -26.08 13.48
N PHE A 723 16.13 -26.43 13.34
CA PHE A 723 17.12 -25.56 12.70
C PHE A 723 17.02 -25.67 11.18
N ARG A 724 16.53 -24.61 10.52
CA ARG A 724 16.26 -24.60 9.07
C ARG A 724 16.68 -23.27 8.44
N SER A 725 17.41 -23.33 7.32
CA SER A 725 17.58 -22.18 6.40
C SER A 725 16.74 -22.33 5.12
N LYS A 726 16.27 -23.55 4.85
CA LYS A 726 15.34 -23.90 3.77
C LYS A 726 14.36 -24.97 4.24
N VAL A 727 13.15 -24.92 3.70
CA VAL A 727 12.09 -25.92 3.90
C VAL A 727 11.50 -26.22 2.53
N ASN A 728 11.35 -27.49 2.16
CA ASN A 728 10.82 -27.92 0.86
C ASN A 728 11.49 -27.21 -0.34
N GLY A 729 12.81 -27.02 -0.28
CA GLY A 729 13.59 -26.33 -1.31
C GLY A 729 13.48 -24.79 -1.32
N LEU A 730 12.55 -24.21 -0.55
CA LEU A 730 12.32 -22.77 -0.45
C LEU A 730 13.14 -22.14 0.67
N LYS A 731 13.72 -20.97 0.41
CA LYS A 731 14.37 -20.16 1.44
C LYS A 731 13.30 -19.52 2.34
N THR A 732 13.50 -19.60 3.66
CA THR A 732 12.58 -19.04 4.68
C THR A 732 12.86 -17.56 4.98
N ASN A 733 13.47 -16.86 4.02
CA ASN A 733 13.81 -15.44 4.14
C ASN A 733 12.61 -14.53 3.83
N PHE A 734 12.67 -13.27 4.26
CA PHE A 734 11.54 -12.33 4.15
C PHE A 734 11.09 -12.08 2.70
N GLU A 735 11.96 -12.36 1.72
CA GLU A 735 11.73 -12.10 0.30
C GLU A 735 10.48 -12.81 -0.25
N LEU A 736 10.29 -14.09 0.08
CA LEU A 736 9.13 -14.87 -0.36
C LEU A 736 7.83 -14.35 0.27
N GLY A 737 7.78 -14.15 1.58
CA GLY A 737 6.61 -13.62 2.29
C GLY A 737 6.22 -12.21 1.85
N ALA A 738 7.20 -11.37 1.49
CA ALA A 738 6.93 -10.05 0.90
C ALA A 738 6.25 -10.18 -0.48
N ALA A 739 6.67 -11.15 -1.29
CA ALA A 739 6.04 -11.43 -2.58
C ALA A 739 4.63 -12.00 -2.41
N LEU A 740 4.42 -12.90 -1.45
CA LEU A 740 3.13 -13.52 -1.11
C LEU A 740 2.11 -12.50 -0.58
N THR A 741 2.50 -11.62 0.33
CA THR A 741 1.59 -10.60 0.93
C THR A 741 1.02 -9.65 -0.12
N ASN A 742 1.88 -9.17 -1.03
CA ASN A 742 1.47 -8.32 -2.15
C ASN A 742 0.62 -9.08 -3.17
N LEU A 743 0.72 -10.41 -3.21
CA LEU A 743 -0.13 -11.27 -4.03
C LEU A 743 -1.50 -11.46 -3.39
N GLY A 744 -1.58 -11.70 -2.07
CA GLY A 744 -2.82 -11.78 -1.30
C GLY A 744 -3.72 -10.59 -1.56
N LEU A 745 -3.21 -9.37 -1.39
CA LEU A 745 -3.92 -8.10 -1.68
C LEU A 745 -4.38 -7.98 -3.14
N SER A 746 -3.57 -8.48 -4.09
CA SER A 746 -3.89 -8.47 -5.53
C SER A 746 -4.95 -9.52 -5.89
N LEU A 747 -4.98 -10.65 -5.19
CA LEU A 747 -5.94 -11.73 -5.39
C LEU A 747 -7.28 -11.43 -4.77
N THR A 748 -7.36 -10.80 -3.59
CA THR A 748 -8.63 -10.26 -3.08
C THR A 748 -9.23 -9.23 -4.04
N ALA A 749 -8.38 -8.49 -4.77
CA ALA A 749 -8.81 -7.58 -5.83
C ALA A 749 -9.17 -8.30 -7.15
N ARG A 750 -8.61 -9.50 -7.43
CA ARG A 750 -8.86 -10.30 -8.65
C ARG A 750 -9.98 -11.33 -8.52
N THR A 751 -10.25 -11.93 -7.36
CA THR A 751 -11.43 -12.81 -7.15
C THR A 751 -12.72 -12.01 -7.26
N ASN A 752 -12.73 -10.77 -6.76
CA ASN A 752 -13.79 -9.79 -7.05
C ASN A 752 -13.92 -9.45 -8.55
N LYS A 753 -12.91 -9.78 -9.38
CA LYS A 753 -12.84 -9.52 -10.83
C LYS A 753 -13.04 -10.77 -11.70
N LYS A 754 -12.85 -11.99 -11.17
CA LYS A 754 -13.07 -13.28 -11.86
C LYS A 754 -14.46 -13.87 -11.61
N GLN A 755 -15.14 -13.53 -10.51
CA GLN A 755 -16.60 -13.68 -10.40
C GLN A 755 -17.37 -12.84 -11.45
N LEU A 756 -16.66 -12.01 -12.21
CA LEU A 756 -17.15 -11.17 -13.29
C LEU A 756 -16.73 -11.71 -14.68
N THR A 757 -16.18 -12.93 -14.78
CA THR A 757 -15.74 -13.51 -16.07
C THR A 757 -16.02 -15.01 -16.26
N ILE A 758 -16.75 -15.65 -15.34
CA ILE A 758 -17.53 -16.85 -15.66
C ILE A 758 -18.99 -16.44 -15.64
N PHE A 759 -19.37 -15.65 -16.65
CA PHE A 759 -20.70 -15.52 -17.26
C PHE A 759 -20.55 -14.71 -18.54
#